data_AF-A0AAJ7X6J6-F1
#
_entry.id   AF-A0AAJ7X6J6-F1
#
_cell.length_a   1.000
_cell.length_b   1.000
_cell.length_c   1.000
_cell.angle_alpha   90.00
_cell.angle_beta   90.00
_cell.angle_gamma   90.00
#
_symmetry.space_group_name_H-M   'P 1'
#
loop_
_entity.id
_entity.type
_entity.pdbx_description
1 polymer ?
#
loop_
_entity_poly.entity_id
_entity_poly.type
_entity_poly.pdbx_seq_one_letter_code
_entity_poly.pdbx_strand_id
1 'polypeptide(L)'
;MASVDFWLLQARALGGPEVDDFCRRLAAALVARGDAGADATVLLQRLHLVVSASKKRRRLPREVLDKLLAMLLFPTAPESVHTLCAGVLRDLGPRLAPALPLASEPGHGDNTATPPTPTASSAGATATEPPLLSLTLLCDDVAALDASTLTRLAPVLLAQGNVNGEVQQLLGRVLRLLEGRGGIPEGGSGAPRLLAVLARIVHLYPALLTSEQCDAVSRRLAQWLRYTGTSQGAPSSHSSSSAGFFSAARGKQLAPVQEVDGSPVGDFFTVLCIGQHYTHEQWLHLHSFSMLRLWLQACLTLSPAEGRVSLPGGSVSSLVSGASAASAQGGARDRLARAAFEYSLRVLGQAERKATKRIDAQLQGACVEEALSLLQLLCRLDPDLVTPAFSAVSRLSESLLSSRLHPRALLPAAHFLLHHGETLAVDASAACRAALTRLPSELGRDPVTSHLLVTFCRRNASRLSDVLPRTFPSLLKLVAWHTVPLLPDLVELMPAIMGRFTALELFHSLLDLPVLTAALALRYEGGATTPSRPAGELPHEATLDPLTQGMLRFLLREESGLGDTIDKLAMLHGELDSLRGHRRVLLCARAAPVLLHAFFCALAHRAEEEELVAELFPVLLERSTQLYGIAAFQADVLRLLGAEVERVCSLQPSLLLAHSGDVAHAVSALSSRPDHESLLVSLVWAVGEHAPGDAPHATLSAYFAALETLLYEALASQPSRHPPPRGGSRVLRPGKAGGAEPGPHPTAAARPGQGVHAVRGKRRARRRR
;
A
#
# COMPACT_ATOMS: atom_id res chain seq x y z
N MET A 1 19.82 18.50 -0.67
CA MET A 1 19.38 17.77 0.54
C MET A 1 19.65 16.29 0.31
N ALA A 2 20.28 15.58 1.25
CA ALA A 2 20.52 14.14 1.10
C ALA A 2 19.18 13.37 1.12
N SER A 3 19.02 12.39 0.24
CA SER A 3 17.82 11.51 0.18
C SER A 3 17.64 10.73 1.48
N VAL A 4 16.40 10.39 1.85
CA VAL A 4 16.08 9.49 2.99
C VAL A 4 16.86 8.16 2.88
N ASP A 5 17.10 7.69 1.65
CA ASP A 5 17.90 6.49 1.39
C ASP A 5 19.35 6.61 1.85
N PHE A 6 19.95 7.81 1.76
CA PHE A 6 21.31 8.06 2.22
C PHE A 6 21.40 7.89 3.74
N TRP A 7 20.44 8.45 4.49
CA TRP A 7 20.41 8.32 5.95
C TRP A 7 20.16 6.88 6.40
N LEU A 8 19.30 6.13 5.69
CA LEU A 8 19.05 4.71 5.98
C LEU A 8 20.27 3.83 5.68
N LEU A 9 20.99 4.10 4.59
CA LEU A 9 22.25 3.42 4.26
C LEU A 9 23.32 3.70 5.31
N GLN A 10 23.48 4.96 5.71
CA GLN A 10 24.42 5.38 6.74
C GLN A 10 24.08 4.75 8.11
N ALA A 11 22.80 4.73 8.48
CA ALA A 11 22.33 4.09 9.72
C ALA A 11 22.62 2.58 9.76
N ARG A 12 22.49 1.90 8.62
CA ARG A 12 22.81 0.47 8.48
C ARG A 12 24.31 0.19 8.51
N ALA A 13 25.14 1.14 8.07
CA ALA A 13 26.59 1.00 7.99
C ALA A 13 27.34 1.22 9.32
N LEU A 14 26.70 1.82 10.32
CA LEU A 14 27.33 2.10 11.63
C LEU A 14 27.72 0.80 12.36
N GLY A 15 29.00 0.69 12.74
CA GLY A 15 29.56 -0.45 13.47
C GLY A 15 29.27 -0.43 14.98
N GLY A 16 29.53 -1.53 15.68
CA GLY A 16 29.40 -1.64 17.15
C GLY A 16 30.17 -0.58 17.96
N PRO A 17 31.49 -0.39 17.76
CA PRO A 17 32.27 0.57 18.56
C PRO A 17 31.89 2.04 18.31
N GLU A 18 31.43 2.37 17.10
CA GLU A 18 30.92 3.69 16.77
C GLU A 18 29.60 4.00 17.50
N VAL A 19 28.76 2.98 17.71
CA VAL A 19 27.53 3.09 18.51
C VAL A 19 27.87 3.26 19.99
N ASP A 20 28.88 2.58 20.52
CA ASP A 20 29.27 2.72 21.93
C ASP A 20 29.83 4.12 22.25
N ASP A 21 30.67 4.67 21.36
CA ASP A 21 31.14 6.05 21.47
C ASP A 21 29.99 7.07 21.35
N PHE A 22 29.07 6.81 20.43
CA PHE A 22 27.86 7.62 20.26
C PHE A 22 26.96 7.56 21.50
N CYS A 23 26.79 6.39 22.11
CA CYS A 23 26.02 6.19 23.33
C CYS A 23 26.64 6.89 24.54
N ARG A 24 27.97 6.90 24.66
CA ARG A 24 28.67 7.65 25.72
C ARG A 24 28.44 9.16 25.58
N ARG A 25 28.48 9.70 24.36
CA ARG A 25 28.17 11.12 24.08
C ARG A 25 26.72 11.46 24.42
N LEU A 26 25.77 10.59 24.07
CA LEU A 26 24.37 10.76 24.45
C LEU A 26 24.18 10.73 25.97
N ALA A 27 24.80 9.75 26.66
CA ALA A 27 24.72 9.64 28.11
C ALA A 27 25.30 10.86 28.84
N ALA A 28 26.31 11.53 28.26
CA ALA A 28 26.83 12.80 28.76
C ALA A 28 25.86 13.97 28.49
N ALA A 29 25.31 14.05 27.28
CA ALA A 29 24.35 15.09 26.89
C ALA A 29 23.04 15.06 27.71
N LEU A 30 22.59 13.88 28.14
CA LEU A 30 21.41 13.73 28.99
C LEU A 30 21.64 14.16 30.46
N VAL A 31 22.91 14.28 30.91
CA VAL A 31 23.26 14.63 32.30
C VAL A 31 23.69 16.10 32.45
N ALA A 32 23.99 16.79 31.36
CA ALA A 32 24.41 18.19 31.39
C ALA A 32 23.35 19.05 32.10
N ARG A 33 23.73 19.65 33.25
CA ARG A 33 22.89 20.55 34.04
C ARG A 33 22.67 21.86 33.27
N GLY A 34 21.52 21.97 32.61
CA GLY A 34 21.09 23.15 31.86
C GLY A 34 20.67 22.76 30.44
N ASP A 35 19.37 22.49 30.28
CA ASP A 35 18.68 22.13 29.04
C ASP A 35 19.38 21.10 28.14
N ALA A 36 19.02 19.83 28.33
CA ALA A 36 19.27 18.74 27.38
C ALA A 36 18.47 18.91 26.06
N GLY A 37 18.40 20.11 25.49
CA GLY A 37 17.45 20.51 24.47
C GLY A 37 17.87 20.11 23.06
N ALA A 38 18.78 20.87 22.44
CA ALA A 38 19.09 20.73 21.02
C ALA A 38 20.01 19.54 20.71
N ASP A 39 21.15 19.44 21.40
CA ASP A 39 22.16 18.42 21.13
C ASP A 39 21.67 17.01 21.48
N ALA A 40 21.01 16.85 22.62
CA ALA A 40 20.42 15.57 22.99
C ALA A 40 19.28 15.17 22.03
N THR A 41 18.47 16.11 21.54
CA THR A 41 17.42 15.82 20.54
C THR A 41 18.02 15.29 19.24
N VAL A 42 19.08 15.89 18.72
CA VAL A 42 19.75 15.43 17.48
C VAL A 42 20.37 14.04 17.66
N LEU A 43 21.02 13.81 18.81
CA LEU A 43 21.59 12.50 19.15
C LEU A 43 20.49 11.44 19.31
N LEU A 44 19.38 11.77 19.96
CA LEU A 44 18.25 10.84 20.13
C LEU A 44 17.54 10.54 18.81
N GLN A 45 17.35 11.52 17.92
CA GLN A 45 16.79 11.30 16.59
C GLN A 45 17.65 10.34 15.76
N ARG A 46 18.97 10.53 15.80
CA ARG A 46 19.93 9.63 15.15
C ARG A 46 19.90 8.24 15.78
N LEU A 47 19.87 8.14 17.11
CA LEU A 47 19.78 6.86 17.80
C LEU A 47 18.51 6.11 17.40
N HIS A 48 17.38 6.80 17.41
CA HIS A 48 16.09 6.23 17.01
C HIS A 48 16.16 5.67 15.59
N LEU A 49 16.66 6.44 14.62
CA LEU A 49 16.86 5.98 13.24
C LEU A 49 17.74 4.71 13.17
N VAL A 50 18.85 4.67 13.92
CA VAL A 50 19.77 3.52 13.95
C VAL A 50 19.10 2.27 14.52
N VAL A 51 18.34 2.43 15.61
CA VAL A 51 17.60 1.32 16.24
C VAL A 51 16.51 0.82 15.29
N SER A 52 15.69 1.72 14.72
CA SER A 52 14.55 1.35 13.86
C SER A 52 14.98 0.77 12.50
N ALA A 53 16.10 1.22 11.92
CA ALA A 53 16.57 0.80 10.58
C ALA A 53 17.35 -0.53 10.57
N SER A 54 17.77 -1.02 11.73
CA SER A 54 18.59 -2.22 11.85
C SER A 54 17.75 -3.51 11.79
N LYS A 55 18.14 -4.46 10.92
CA LYS A 55 17.49 -5.79 10.82
C LYS A 55 17.81 -6.72 12.00
N LYS A 56 18.96 -6.50 12.66
CA LYS A 56 19.38 -7.21 13.88
C LYS A 56 19.19 -6.29 15.08
N ARG A 57 18.63 -6.79 16.18
CA ARG A 57 18.47 -6.01 17.40
C ARG A 57 19.83 -5.60 17.95
N ARG A 58 20.09 -4.29 18.00
CA ARG A 58 21.29 -3.74 18.63
C ARG A 58 21.08 -3.68 20.14
N ARG A 59 22.07 -4.13 20.92
CA ARG A 59 22.08 -3.98 22.39
C ARG A 59 22.66 -2.60 22.72
N LEU A 60 21.97 -1.82 23.55
CA LEU A 60 22.50 -0.57 24.09
C LEU A 60 23.14 -0.82 25.47
N PRO A 61 24.16 -0.03 25.86
CA PRO A 61 24.72 -0.08 27.20
C PRO A 61 23.65 0.21 28.27
N ARG A 62 23.71 -0.52 29.39
CA ARG A 62 22.73 -0.38 30.50
C ARG A 62 22.68 1.04 31.08
N GLU A 63 23.83 1.71 31.16
CA GLU A 63 23.93 3.11 31.59
C GLU A 63 23.07 4.07 30.74
N VAL A 64 22.95 3.81 29.43
CA VAL A 64 22.15 4.63 28.53
C VAL A 64 20.67 4.34 28.75
N LEU A 65 20.31 3.07 28.92
CA LEU A 65 18.94 2.66 29.21
C LEU A 65 18.43 3.28 30.52
N ASP A 66 19.21 3.18 31.60
CA ASP A 66 18.86 3.74 32.90
C ASP A 66 18.68 5.27 32.83
N LYS A 67 19.52 5.96 32.05
CA LYS A 67 19.38 7.41 31.80
C LYS A 67 18.13 7.75 30.99
N LEU A 68 17.84 7.02 29.92
CA LEU A 68 16.62 7.24 29.13
C LEU A 68 15.36 7.05 30.00
N LEU A 69 15.39 6.08 30.92
CA LEU A 69 14.31 5.81 31.86
C LEU A 69 14.18 6.87 32.94
N ALA A 70 15.28 7.29 33.54
CA ALA A 70 15.30 8.38 34.51
C ALA A 70 14.73 9.67 33.90
N MET A 71 15.01 9.95 32.63
CA MET A 71 14.44 11.10 31.90
C MET A 71 12.92 11.01 31.72
N LEU A 72 12.33 9.82 31.67
CA LEU A 72 10.87 9.66 31.56
C LEU A 72 10.16 9.76 32.90
N LEU A 73 10.80 9.26 33.96
CA LEU A 73 10.31 9.26 35.35
C LEU A 73 10.44 10.64 36.01
N PHE A 74 11.52 11.37 35.73
CA PHE A 74 11.82 12.67 36.31
C PHE A 74 11.97 13.71 35.19
N PRO A 75 10.87 14.32 34.72
CA PRO A 75 10.88 15.16 33.53
C PRO A 75 11.56 16.51 33.81
N THR A 76 12.86 16.59 33.57
CA THR A 76 13.65 17.85 33.65
C THR A 76 13.95 18.45 32.26
N ALA A 77 13.44 17.84 31.19
CA ALA A 77 13.74 18.18 29.80
C ALA A 77 12.47 18.54 28.99
N PRO A 78 12.63 19.14 27.78
CA PRO A 78 11.50 19.40 26.89
C PRO A 78 10.81 18.10 26.40
N GLU A 79 9.53 18.22 26.03
CA GLU A 79 8.69 17.11 25.60
C GLU A 79 9.23 16.33 24.39
N SER A 80 9.97 17.00 23.50
CA SER A 80 10.64 16.35 22.36
C SER A 80 11.64 15.29 22.80
N VAL A 81 12.39 15.56 23.87
CA VAL A 81 13.39 14.64 24.43
C VAL A 81 12.69 13.44 25.06
N HIS A 82 11.65 13.68 25.86
CA HIS A 82 10.85 12.59 26.45
C HIS A 82 10.24 11.68 25.37
N THR A 83 9.69 12.27 24.31
CA THR A 83 9.08 11.49 23.21
C THR A 83 10.10 10.62 22.50
N LEU A 84 11.31 11.14 22.25
CA LEU A 84 12.39 10.39 21.63
C LEU A 84 12.96 9.31 22.55
N CYS A 85 13.11 9.58 23.86
CA CYS A 85 13.51 8.57 24.84
C CYS A 85 12.52 7.40 24.88
N ALA A 86 11.22 7.69 24.93
CA ALA A 86 10.17 6.67 24.88
C ALA A 86 10.20 5.89 23.54
N GLY A 87 10.41 6.58 22.41
CA GLY A 87 10.52 5.96 21.08
C GLY A 87 11.71 5.02 20.94
N VAL A 88 12.88 5.40 21.46
CA VAL A 88 14.08 4.54 21.49
C VAL A 88 13.84 3.31 22.36
N LEU A 89 13.35 3.48 23.58
CA LEU A 89 13.09 2.36 24.50
C LEU A 89 12.03 1.39 23.96
N ARG A 90 10.96 1.92 23.37
CA ARG A 90 9.91 1.13 22.71
C ARG A 90 10.49 0.23 21.61
N ASP A 91 11.36 0.75 20.77
CA ASP A 91 11.91 -0.01 19.63
C ASP A 91 12.95 -1.06 20.05
N LEU A 92 13.49 -0.96 21.27
CA LEU A 92 14.36 -1.98 21.88
C LEU A 92 13.57 -3.12 22.52
N GLY A 93 12.32 -2.86 22.94
CA GLY A 93 11.40 -3.83 23.52
C GLY A 93 11.01 -4.95 22.54
N PRO A 94 10.50 -6.10 23.01
CA PRO A 94 10.03 -7.16 22.13
C PRO A 94 8.99 -6.63 21.14
N ARG A 95 9.26 -6.65 19.81
CA ARG A 95 8.22 -6.32 18.82
C ARG A 95 7.05 -7.28 19.03
N LEU A 96 5.95 -6.80 19.60
CA LEU A 96 4.67 -7.48 19.48
C LEU A 96 4.43 -7.69 17.98
N ALA A 97 4.16 -8.94 17.60
CA ALA A 97 3.63 -9.22 16.28
C ALA A 97 2.43 -8.29 16.06
N PRO A 98 2.26 -7.72 14.85
CA PRO A 98 1.06 -6.93 14.59
C PRO A 98 -0.14 -7.83 14.89
N ALA A 99 -0.92 -7.46 15.91
CA ALA A 99 -2.29 -7.94 16.00
C ALA A 99 -2.94 -7.53 14.68
N LEU A 100 -3.21 -8.50 13.82
CA LEU A 100 -4.10 -8.36 12.68
C LEU A 100 -5.51 -8.56 13.23
N PRO A 101 -6.34 -7.51 13.39
CA PRO A 101 -7.76 -7.68 13.37
C PRO A 101 -8.22 -7.27 11.97
N LEU A 102 -8.23 -8.22 11.05
CA LEU A 102 -9.19 -8.16 9.97
C LEU A 102 -10.13 -9.31 10.25
N ALA A 103 -11.24 -8.96 10.90
CA ALA A 103 -12.41 -9.81 10.97
C ALA A 103 -12.66 -10.40 9.58
N SER A 104 -12.42 -11.70 9.44
CA SER A 104 -13.17 -12.51 8.51
C SER A 104 -14.63 -12.39 8.92
N GLU A 105 -15.44 -11.74 8.09
CA GLU A 105 -16.90 -11.84 8.16
C GLU A 105 -17.28 -13.33 8.16
N PRO A 106 -18.15 -13.80 9.07
CA PRO A 106 -18.66 -15.16 9.00
C PRO A 106 -19.63 -15.27 7.81
N GLY A 107 -19.13 -15.84 6.71
CA GLY A 107 -19.98 -16.38 5.65
C GLY A 107 -20.82 -17.55 6.17
N HIS A 108 -22.08 -17.56 5.79
CA HIS A 108 -23.06 -18.57 6.16
C HIS A 108 -22.66 -20.00 5.75
N GLY A 109 -22.85 -20.93 6.69
CA GLY A 109 -23.46 -22.24 6.47
C GLY A 109 -22.67 -23.28 5.67
N ASP A 110 -21.94 -24.14 6.36
CA ASP A 110 -22.13 -25.59 6.18
C ASP A 110 -21.71 -26.36 7.44
N ASN A 111 -22.70 -26.99 8.08
CA ASN A 111 -22.50 -27.91 9.19
C ASN A 111 -22.11 -29.27 8.62
N THR A 112 -20.91 -29.76 8.93
CA THR A 112 -20.62 -31.16 9.30
C THR A 112 -19.10 -31.41 9.30
N ALA A 113 -18.48 -31.39 10.49
CA ALA A 113 -17.36 -32.28 10.83
C ALA A 113 -16.93 -32.04 12.29
N THR A 114 -16.94 -33.11 13.06
CA THR A 114 -16.45 -33.23 14.44
C THR A 114 -14.98 -32.85 14.61
N PRO A 115 -14.56 -32.27 15.75
CA PRO A 115 -13.17 -31.90 15.99
C PRO A 115 -12.30 -33.13 16.36
N PRO A 116 -11.07 -33.27 15.85
CA PRO A 116 -10.15 -34.28 16.34
C PRO A 116 -9.41 -33.77 17.60
N THR A 117 -9.25 -34.68 18.56
CA THR A 117 -8.44 -34.56 19.77
C THR A 117 -6.94 -34.40 19.46
N PRO A 118 -6.16 -33.60 20.21
CA PRO A 118 -4.74 -33.46 19.97
C PRO A 118 -3.95 -34.55 20.72
N THR A 119 -3.34 -35.47 19.96
CA THR A 119 -2.29 -36.37 20.46
C THR A 119 -0.92 -35.68 20.35
N ALA A 120 -0.15 -35.75 21.43
CA ALA A 120 1.21 -35.27 21.55
C ALA A 120 2.22 -36.06 20.70
N SER A 121 3.17 -35.39 20.04
CA SER A 121 4.51 -35.94 19.75
C SER A 121 5.49 -34.90 19.19
N SER A 122 6.70 -34.89 19.77
CA SER A 122 8.02 -34.54 19.23
C SER A 122 8.24 -33.12 18.68
N ALA A 123 8.82 -32.16 19.42
CA ALA A 123 10.22 -32.08 19.86
C ALA A 123 11.24 -32.06 18.70
N GLY A 124 11.42 -30.88 18.11
CA GLY A 124 12.58 -30.49 17.30
C GLY A 124 13.16 -29.19 17.85
N ALA A 125 14.07 -29.30 18.82
CA ALA A 125 14.73 -28.18 19.47
C ALA A 125 15.81 -27.58 18.55
N THR A 126 15.48 -26.51 17.83
CA THR A 126 16.49 -25.57 17.30
C THR A 126 16.75 -24.51 18.34
N ALA A 127 17.99 -24.44 18.82
CA ALA A 127 18.48 -23.56 19.88
C ALA A 127 17.92 -22.13 19.79
N THR A 128 17.00 -21.83 20.71
CA THR A 128 16.46 -20.50 20.98
C THR A 128 17.53 -19.65 21.65
N GLU A 129 17.96 -18.58 20.99
CA GLU A 129 18.65 -17.46 21.68
C GLU A 129 17.77 -16.99 22.86
N PRO A 130 18.35 -16.66 24.03
CA PRO A 130 17.57 -16.24 25.18
C PRO A 130 16.81 -14.94 24.83
N PRO A 131 15.53 -14.81 25.22
CA PRO A 131 14.78 -13.59 24.98
C PRO A 131 15.45 -12.41 25.70
N LEU A 132 15.37 -11.22 25.11
CA LEU A 132 15.86 -9.94 25.64
C LEU A 132 15.06 -9.51 26.89
N LEU A 133 15.13 -10.30 27.96
CA LEU A 133 14.48 -10.10 29.25
C LEU A 133 15.17 -9.04 30.13
N SER A 134 16.20 -8.33 29.65
CA SER A 134 16.96 -7.38 30.47
C SER A 134 16.37 -5.96 30.51
N LEU A 135 15.19 -5.75 29.90
CA LEU A 135 14.48 -4.47 29.84
C LEU A 135 13.03 -4.64 30.32
N THR A 136 12.75 -5.55 31.26
CA THR A 136 11.50 -5.47 32.03
C THR A 136 11.58 -4.22 32.87
N LEU A 137 10.79 -3.20 32.49
CA LEU A 137 10.54 -2.09 33.38
C LEU A 137 9.65 -2.60 34.50
N LEU A 138 10.29 -3.11 35.54
CA LEU A 138 9.66 -3.25 36.85
C LEU A 138 9.39 -1.82 37.36
N CYS A 139 8.38 -1.16 36.81
CA CYS A 139 7.68 -0.14 37.56
C CYS A 139 6.90 -0.92 38.61
N ASP A 140 7.54 -1.19 39.75
CA ASP A 140 6.96 -1.97 40.84
C ASP A 140 5.58 -1.41 41.29
N ASP A 141 5.33 -0.11 41.03
CA ASP A 141 4.05 0.55 41.29
C ASP A 141 3.52 1.39 40.10
N VAL A 142 3.12 0.76 38.99
CA VAL A 142 2.33 1.46 37.92
C VAL A 142 1.10 2.17 38.52
N ALA A 143 0.57 1.65 39.62
CA ALA A 143 -0.55 2.21 40.36
C ALA A 143 -0.25 3.58 41.02
N ALA A 144 1.01 3.92 41.30
CA ALA A 144 1.42 5.16 41.97
C ALA A 144 1.71 6.31 40.98
N LEU A 145 1.87 6.03 39.69
CA LEU A 145 2.23 7.03 38.68
C LEU A 145 1.12 8.07 38.45
N ASP A 146 1.50 9.32 38.25
CA ASP A 146 0.62 10.41 37.81
C ASP A 146 0.28 10.27 36.31
N ALA A 147 -0.74 11.00 35.85
CA ALA A 147 -1.19 10.94 34.46
C ALA A 147 -0.09 11.34 33.46
N SER A 148 0.78 12.30 33.81
CA SER A 148 1.83 12.76 32.90
C SER A 148 2.93 11.72 32.72
N THR A 149 3.39 11.08 33.80
CA THR A 149 4.43 10.05 33.72
C THR A 149 3.90 8.78 33.10
N LEU A 150 2.66 8.41 33.42
CA LEU A 150 2.00 7.26 32.81
C LEU A 150 1.92 7.39 31.29
N THR A 151 1.49 8.56 30.77
CA THR A 151 1.38 8.78 29.32
C THR A 151 2.72 8.76 28.59
N ARG A 152 3.82 9.16 29.26
CA ARG A 152 5.19 9.04 28.74
C ARG A 152 5.69 7.60 28.71
N LEU A 153 5.39 6.80 29.73
CA LEU A 153 5.86 5.42 29.87
C LEU A 153 5.00 4.40 29.10
N ALA A 154 3.72 4.70 28.88
CA ALA A 154 2.77 3.78 28.25
C ALA A 154 3.26 3.18 26.91
N PRO A 155 3.88 3.92 25.96
CA PRO A 155 4.40 3.31 24.74
C PRO A 155 5.46 2.24 24.99
N VAL A 156 6.28 2.41 26.04
CA VAL A 156 7.35 1.47 26.42
C VAL A 156 6.75 0.24 27.09
N LEU A 157 5.86 0.43 28.07
CA LEU A 157 5.15 -0.67 28.76
C LEU A 157 4.35 -1.52 27.77
N LEU A 158 3.63 -0.87 26.83
CA LEU A 158 2.85 -1.58 25.81
C LEU A 158 3.72 -2.41 24.87
N ALA A 159 4.95 -1.97 24.58
CA ALA A 159 5.90 -2.70 23.74
C ALA A 159 6.57 -3.87 24.47
N GLN A 160 6.52 -3.93 25.80
CA GLN A 160 7.10 -5.03 26.58
C GLN A 160 6.21 -6.27 26.63
N GLY A 161 4.93 -6.14 26.30
CA GLY A 161 3.99 -7.25 26.36
C GLY A 161 3.27 -7.32 27.72
N ASN A 162 2.19 -8.11 27.81
CA ASN A 162 1.49 -8.36 29.06
C ASN A 162 1.97 -9.65 29.77
N VAL A 163 3.28 -9.83 29.94
CA VAL A 163 3.85 -11.07 30.50
C VAL A 163 3.62 -11.18 32.00
N ASN A 164 3.77 -10.08 32.74
CA ASN A 164 3.63 -10.03 34.20
C ASN A 164 2.34 -9.33 34.67
N GLY A 165 1.36 -9.12 33.79
CA GLY A 165 0.14 -8.36 34.11
C GLY A 165 0.29 -6.83 34.12
N GLU A 166 1.44 -6.30 33.70
CA GLU A 166 1.77 -4.87 33.67
C GLU A 166 0.76 -4.05 32.83
N VAL A 167 0.28 -4.60 31.70
CA VAL A 167 -0.71 -3.92 30.85
C VAL A 167 -2.08 -3.89 31.51
N GLN A 168 -2.43 -4.92 32.28
CA GLN A 168 -3.68 -4.96 33.05
C GLN A 168 -3.65 -3.94 34.20
N GLN A 169 -2.50 -3.79 34.88
CA GLN A 169 -2.31 -2.73 35.88
C GLN A 169 -2.38 -1.32 35.25
N LEU A 170 -1.76 -1.15 34.07
CA LEU A 170 -1.83 0.09 33.29
C LEU A 170 -3.28 0.42 32.92
N LEU A 171 -4.05 -0.55 32.39
CA LEU A 171 -5.47 -0.39 32.08
C LEU A 171 -6.26 0.06 33.32
N GLY A 172 -6.11 -0.65 34.45
CA GLY A 172 -6.79 -0.30 35.69
C GLY A 172 -6.41 1.08 36.24
N ARG A 173 -5.17 1.54 36.04
CA ARG A 173 -4.75 2.90 36.42
C ARG A 173 -5.33 3.96 35.48
N VAL A 174 -5.31 3.73 34.17
CA VAL A 174 -5.88 4.64 33.17
C VAL A 174 -7.38 4.83 33.42
N LEU A 175 -8.13 3.74 33.63
CA LEU A 175 -9.57 3.82 33.91
C LEU A 175 -9.87 4.61 35.19
N ARG A 176 -9.15 4.35 36.29
CA ARG A 176 -9.31 5.10 37.54
C ARG A 176 -9.02 6.59 37.38
N LEU A 177 -8.00 6.96 36.60
CA LEU A 177 -7.66 8.35 36.33
C LEU A 177 -8.72 9.04 35.45
N LEU A 178 -9.39 8.30 34.56
CA LEU A 178 -10.51 8.80 33.76
C LEU A 178 -11.83 8.88 34.56
N GLU A 179 -11.97 8.10 35.64
CA GLU A 179 -13.16 8.07 36.50
C GLU A 179 -13.15 9.11 37.63
N GLY A 180 -11.98 9.57 38.07
CA GLY A 180 -11.81 10.47 39.20
C GLY A 180 -12.64 11.76 39.09
N ARG A 181 -13.59 11.96 40.01
CA ARG A 181 -14.42 13.18 40.13
C ARG A 181 -13.65 14.42 40.63
N GLY A 182 -12.42 14.25 41.13
CA GLY A 182 -11.58 15.32 41.64
C GLY A 182 -10.53 15.71 40.60
N GLY A 183 -10.86 16.71 39.78
CA GLY A 183 -9.93 17.52 39.01
C GLY A 183 -8.79 16.78 38.31
N ILE A 184 -8.99 16.47 37.03
CA ILE A 184 -7.86 16.65 36.10
C ILE A 184 -7.44 18.11 36.30
N PRO A 185 -6.21 18.41 36.76
CA PRO A 185 -5.84 19.77 37.11
C PRO A 185 -6.19 20.69 35.95
N GLU A 186 -6.86 21.81 36.22
CA GLU A 186 -7.51 22.71 35.24
C GLU A 186 -6.54 23.38 34.23
N GLY A 187 -5.28 22.93 34.17
CA GLY A 187 -4.29 23.27 33.14
C GLY A 187 -3.58 22.06 32.49
N GLY A 188 -4.01 20.82 32.71
CA GLY A 188 -3.27 19.61 32.34
C GLY A 188 -3.71 18.94 31.03
N SER A 189 -2.85 18.95 30.02
CA SER A 189 -2.94 18.22 28.74
C SER A 189 -2.99 16.67 28.85
N GLY A 190 -3.23 16.12 30.05
CA GLY A 190 -3.05 14.70 30.36
C GLY A 190 -4.23 13.79 29.99
N ALA A 191 -5.48 14.22 30.20
CA ALA A 191 -6.64 13.35 29.98
C ALA A 191 -6.86 12.92 28.50
N PRO A 192 -6.67 13.80 27.50
CA PRO A 192 -6.71 13.39 26.11
C PRO A 192 -5.63 12.34 25.80
N ARG A 193 -4.43 12.49 26.37
CA ARG A 193 -3.34 11.50 26.23
C ARG A 193 -3.68 10.17 26.90
N LEU A 194 -4.40 10.17 28.03
CA LEU A 194 -4.89 8.95 28.66
C LEU A 194 -5.90 8.20 27.77
N LEU A 195 -6.78 8.90 27.05
CA LEU A 195 -7.66 8.27 26.07
C LEU A 195 -6.87 7.64 24.91
N ALA A 196 -5.79 8.29 24.45
CA ALA A 196 -4.92 7.72 23.43
C ALA A 196 -4.20 6.44 23.93
N VAL A 197 -3.78 6.42 25.20
CA VAL A 197 -3.23 5.21 25.84
C VAL A 197 -4.30 4.12 25.92
N LEU A 198 -5.51 4.45 26.37
CA LEU A 198 -6.63 3.51 26.43
C LEU A 198 -6.93 2.91 25.06
N ALA A 199 -7.07 3.75 24.02
CA ALA A 199 -7.26 3.31 22.64
C ALA A 199 -6.14 2.35 22.21
N ARG A 200 -4.88 2.65 22.55
CA ARG A 200 -3.77 1.74 22.21
C ARG A 200 -3.84 0.41 22.96
N ILE A 201 -4.23 0.40 24.23
CA ILE A 201 -4.47 -0.84 25.00
C ILE A 201 -5.57 -1.65 24.34
N VAL A 202 -6.72 -1.04 24.01
CA VAL A 202 -7.86 -1.70 23.37
C VAL A 202 -7.45 -2.34 22.04
N HIS A 203 -6.67 -1.63 21.24
CA HIS A 203 -6.20 -2.13 19.95
C HIS A 203 -5.28 -3.34 20.07
N LEU A 204 -4.40 -3.37 21.07
CA LEU A 204 -3.39 -4.43 21.23
C LEU A 204 -3.88 -5.60 22.10
N TYR A 205 -4.74 -5.34 23.09
CA TYR A 205 -5.18 -6.29 24.11
C TYR A 205 -6.69 -6.15 24.40
N PRO A 206 -7.57 -6.32 23.39
CA PRO A 206 -9.01 -6.15 23.57
C PRO A 206 -9.60 -7.08 24.64
N ALA A 207 -9.03 -8.28 24.80
CA ALA A 207 -9.47 -9.29 25.78
C ALA A 207 -9.27 -8.89 27.26
N LEU A 208 -8.48 -7.84 27.55
CA LEU A 208 -8.26 -7.37 28.93
C LEU A 208 -9.43 -6.54 29.47
N LEU A 209 -10.32 -6.06 28.61
CA LEU A 209 -11.46 -5.24 29.00
C LEU A 209 -12.60 -6.10 29.54
N THR A 210 -13.10 -5.75 30.72
CA THR A 210 -14.33 -6.36 31.24
C THR A 210 -15.58 -5.67 30.70
N SER A 211 -16.73 -6.36 30.74
CA SER A 211 -18.01 -5.80 30.28
C SER A 211 -18.38 -4.50 31.03
N GLU A 212 -18.18 -4.48 32.36
CA GLU A 212 -18.43 -3.32 33.21
C GLU A 212 -17.53 -2.13 32.86
N GLN A 213 -16.25 -2.38 32.61
CA GLN A 213 -15.29 -1.35 32.19
C GLN A 213 -15.66 -0.79 30.81
N CYS A 214 -16.07 -1.63 29.86
CA CYS A 214 -16.57 -1.17 28.56
C CYS A 214 -17.80 -0.26 28.76
N ASP A 215 -18.74 -0.61 29.64
CA ASP A 215 -19.95 0.18 29.89
C ASP A 215 -19.69 1.50 30.61
N ALA A 216 -18.73 1.53 31.54
CA ALA A 216 -18.31 2.75 32.23
C ALA A 216 -17.73 3.79 31.25
N VAL A 217 -16.80 3.36 30.39
CA VAL A 217 -16.18 4.24 29.40
C VAL A 217 -17.18 4.61 28.30
N SER A 218 -18.04 3.68 27.85
CA SER A 218 -19.05 3.96 26.82
C SER A 218 -20.04 5.04 27.25
N ARG A 219 -20.48 5.04 28.52
CA ARG A 219 -21.28 6.14 29.09
C ARG A 219 -20.58 7.49 28.98
N ARG A 220 -19.27 7.51 29.25
CA ARG A 220 -18.49 8.74 29.26
C ARG A 220 -18.25 9.29 27.87
N LEU A 221 -17.89 8.43 26.92
CA LEU A 221 -17.77 8.79 25.51
C LEU A 221 -19.10 9.35 24.98
N ALA A 222 -20.23 8.72 25.30
CA ALA A 222 -21.55 9.20 24.88
C ALA A 222 -21.89 10.57 25.48
N GLN A 223 -21.50 10.81 26.74
CA GLN A 223 -21.67 12.10 27.41
C GLN A 223 -20.82 13.20 26.75
N TRP A 224 -19.53 12.92 26.52
CA TRP A 224 -18.62 13.88 25.89
C TRP A 224 -19.00 14.18 24.44
N LEU A 225 -19.55 13.23 23.68
CA LEU A 225 -20.03 13.50 22.32
C LEU A 225 -21.29 14.37 22.29
N ARG A 226 -22.14 14.34 23.33
CA ARG A 226 -23.45 15.03 23.34
C ARG A 226 -23.46 16.40 24.02
N TYR A 227 -22.68 16.58 25.08
CA TYR A 227 -22.86 17.72 26.01
C TYR A 227 -21.67 18.69 26.00
N THR A 228 -21.01 18.88 24.87
CA THR A 228 -19.88 19.83 24.76
C THR A 228 -20.37 21.23 24.41
N GLY A 229 -19.87 22.24 25.15
CA GLY A 229 -20.17 23.65 24.86
C GLY A 229 -19.60 24.15 23.53
N THR A 230 -20.28 25.11 22.90
CA THR A 230 -19.93 25.71 21.60
C THR A 230 -19.15 27.02 21.71
N SER A 231 -18.82 27.46 22.93
CA SER A 231 -17.99 28.64 23.18
C SER A 231 -16.50 28.30 23.23
N GLN A 232 -15.63 29.21 22.77
CA GLN A 232 -14.18 29.04 22.87
C GLN A 232 -13.69 29.10 24.32
N GLY A 233 -12.57 28.45 24.60
CA GLY A 233 -11.89 28.57 25.89
C GLY A 233 -11.26 29.96 26.10
N ALA A 234 -11.05 30.35 27.35
CA ALA A 234 -10.29 31.56 27.65
C ALA A 234 -8.82 31.40 27.18
N PRO A 235 -8.21 32.44 26.59
CA PRO A 235 -6.79 32.40 26.25
C PRO A 235 -5.96 32.17 27.51
N SER A 236 -5.02 31.23 27.45
CA SER A 236 -4.09 30.96 28.55
C SER A 236 -3.32 32.23 28.91
N SER A 237 -3.12 32.49 30.20
CA SER A 237 -2.43 33.67 30.76
C SER A 237 -0.97 33.87 30.31
N HIS A 238 -0.44 33.01 29.45
CA HIS A 238 0.91 33.07 28.91
C HIS A 238 1.02 33.80 27.54
N SER A 239 -0.09 34.23 26.93
CA SER A 239 -0.05 34.98 25.66
C SER A 239 -0.42 36.47 25.76
N SER A 240 -0.50 37.02 26.97
CA SER A 240 -0.82 38.44 27.19
C SER A 240 0.44 39.31 27.24
N SER A 241 1.01 39.60 26.08
CA SER A 241 1.76 40.85 25.89
C SER A 241 0.96 41.77 24.96
N SER A 242 0.53 42.91 25.50
CA SER A 242 -0.23 44.00 24.85
C SER A 242 -1.77 43.98 24.96
N ALA A 243 -2.31 44.09 26.18
CA ALA A 243 -3.63 44.70 26.38
C ALA A 243 -3.61 45.62 27.61
N GLY A 244 -3.92 46.90 27.39
CA GLY A 244 -3.76 47.99 28.34
C GLY A 244 -4.62 47.90 29.60
N PHE A 245 -4.08 48.54 30.65
CA PHE A 245 -4.45 48.50 32.07
C PHE A 245 -5.83 49.09 32.45
N PHE A 246 -6.76 49.30 31.50
CA PHE A 246 -8.03 50.02 31.76
C PHE A 246 -9.33 49.33 31.29
N SER A 247 -9.34 48.02 31.00
CA SER A 247 -10.61 47.30 30.74
C SER A 247 -10.96 46.33 31.87
N ALA A 248 -11.57 46.86 32.93
CA ALA A 248 -12.22 46.07 33.95
C ALA A 248 -13.54 45.45 33.42
N ALA A 249 -13.67 44.14 33.60
CA ALA A 249 -14.89 43.35 33.79
C ALA A 249 -16.23 43.93 33.26
N ARG A 250 -16.45 43.85 31.94
CA ARG A 250 -17.76 43.45 31.41
C ARG A 250 -17.62 42.04 30.90
N GLY A 251 -18.53 41.14 31.27
CA GLY A 251 -18.53 39.73 30.87
C GLY A 251 -18.38 39.60 29.36
N LYS A 252 -17.14 39.39 28.89
CA LYS A 252 -16.86 39.08 27.50
C LYS A 252 -17.37 37.68 27.29
N GLN A 253 -18.56 37.56 26.71
CA GLN A 253 -19.04 36.31 26.15
C GLN A 253 -17.92 35.76 25.27
N LEU A 254 -17.38 34.60 25.65
CA LEU A 254 -16.31 33.94 24.92
C LEU A 254 -16.81 33.70 23.49
N ALA A 255 -16.00 34.06 22.50
CA ALA A 255 -16.41 33.96 21.10
C ALA A 255 -16.86 32.52 20.79
N PRO A 256 -17.93 32.32 20.00
CA PRO A 256 -18.32 30.98 19.59
C PRO A 256 -17.20 30.33 18.77
N VAL A 257 -17.15 29.01 18.82
CA VAL A 257 -16.35 28.24 17.86
C VAL A 257 -16.98 28.43 16.47
N GLN A 258 -16.16 28.37 15.41
CA GLN A 258 -16.61 28.55 14.04
C GLN A 258 -16.76 27.20 13.34
N GLU A 259 -17.60 27.15 12.33
CA GLU A 259 -17.66 26.08 11.34
C GLU A 259 -16.50 26.20 10.35
N VAL A 260 -16.29 25.18 9.51
CA VAL A 260 -15.21 25.17 8.50
C VAL A 260 -15.27 26.31 7.48
N ASP A 261 -16.46 26.87 7.26
CA ASP A 261 -16.71 28.02 6.38
C ASP A 261 -16.59 29.38 7.09
N GLY A 262 -16.30 29.39 8.40
CA GLY A 262 -16.16 30.59 9.22
C GLY A 262 -17.48 31.09 9.84
N SER A 263 -18.61 30.44 9.57
CA SER A 263 -19.88 30.77 10.24
C SER A 263 -19.82 30.36 11.73
N PRO A 264 -20.51 31.06 12.65
CA PRO A 264 -20.55 30.65 14.05
C PRO A 264 -21.31 29.32 14.21
N VAL A 265 -20.77 28.41 15.03
CA VAL A 265 -21.45 27.16 15.39
C VAL A 265 -22.74 27.49 16.15
N GLY A 266 -23.83 26.82 15.77
CA GLY A 266 -25.11 26.89 16.49
C GLY A 266 -25.07 26.06 17.77
N ASP A 267 -25.87 24.99 17.81
CA ASP A 267 -26.17 24.29 19.07
C ASP A 267 -25.30 23.05 19.32
N PHE A 268 -24.52 22.59 18.34
CA PHE A 268 -23.81 21.31 18.43
C PHE A 268 -22.34 21.41 18.03
N PHE A 269 -21.44 21.04 18.95
CA PHE A 269 -20.00 20.97 18.69
C PHE A 269 -19.62 19.65 17.99
N THR A 270 -18.79 19.73 16.96
CA THR A 270 -18.22 18.58 16.25
C THR A 270 -16.70 18.73 16.08
N VAL A 271 -16.06 17.70 15.55
CA VAL A 271 -14.65 17.68 15.18
C VAL A 271 -14.30 18.70 14.09
N LEU A 272 -15.30 19.17 13.34
CA LEU A 272 -15.15 20.18 12.30
C LEU A 272 -15.35 21.61 12.80
N CYS A 273 -15.61 21.80 14.09
CA CYS A 273 -15.68 23.11 14.71
C CYS A 273 -14.27 23.66 14.97
N ILE A 274 -13.94 24.79 14.36
CA ILE A 274 -12.65 25.47 14.39
C ILE A 274 -12.64 26.56 15.48
N GLY A 275 -11.78 26.40 16.48
CA GLY A 275 -11.56 27.36 17.56
C GLY A 275 -10.08 27.75 17.69
N GLN A 276 -9.80 28.93 18.24
CA GLN A 276 -8.42 29.30 18.59
C GLN A 276 -7.96 28.62 19.88
N HIS A 277 -8.89 28.45 20.83
CA HIS A 277 -8.64 27.80 22.11
C HIS A 277 -9.80 26.86 22.42
N TYR A 278 -9.48 25.58 22.61
CA TYR A 278 -10.46 24.56 22.98
C TYR A 278 -10.50 24.37 24.50
N THR A 279 -11.70 24.23 25.05
CA THR A 279 -11.92 23.83 26.43
C THR A 279 -11.48 22.38 26.66
N HIS A 280 -11.33 21.99 27.93
CA HIS A 280 -11.00 20.61 28.27
C HIS A 280 -12.03 19.61 27.73
N GLU A 281 -13.32 19.94 27.84
CA GLU A 281 -14.42 19.12 27.32
C GLU A 281 -14.37 18.98 25.80
N GLN A 282 -14.02 20.06 25.07
CA GLN A 282 -13.84 20.03 23.63
C GLN A 282 -12.68 19.11 23.23
N TRP A 283 -11.56 19.11 23.95
CA TRP A 283 -10.47 18.15 23.70
C TRP A 283 -10.88 16.70 23.92
N LEU A 284 -11.60 16.41 25.01
CA LEU A 284 -12.13 15.07 25.29
C LEU A 284 -13.12 14.62 24.22
N HIS A 285 -13.96 15.53 23.73
CA HIS A 285 -14.86 15.29 22.62
C HIS A 285 -14.11 14.89 21.34
N LEU A 286 -13.12 15.68 20.92
CA LEU A 286 -12.29 15.39 19.74
C LEU A 286 -11.64 14.01 19.82
N HIS A 287 -11.09 13.67 21.00
CA HIS A 287 -10.45 12.37 21.22
C HIS A 287 -11.46 11.23 21.27
N SER A 288 -12.66 11.48 21.81
CA SER A 288 -13.76 10.51 21.83
C SER A 288 -14.16 10.11 20.41
N PHE A 289 -14.30 11.08 19.50
CA PHE A 289 -14.55 10.79 18.08
C PHE A 289 -13.41 9.98 17.46
N SER A 290 -12.15 10.40 17.69
CA SER A 290 -10.97 9.73 17.12
C SER A 290 -10.81 8.27 17.56
N MET A 291 -11.32 7.88 18.73
CA MET A 291 -11.24 6.50 19.23
C MET A 291 -12.52 5.69 19.00
N LEU A 292 -13.58 6.32 18.49
CA LEU A 292 -14.95 5.80 18.55
C LEU A 292 -15.12 4.48 17.81
N ARG A 293 -14.60 4.38 16.59
CA ARG A 293 -14.71 3.15 15.78
C ARG A 293 -13.98 1.99 16.42
N LEU A 294 -12.75 2.22 16.87
CA LEU A 294 -11.94 1.22 17.56
C LEU A 294 -12.65 0.74 18.83
N TRP A 295 -13.20 1.67 19.60
CA TRP A 295 -13.91 1.36 20.84
C TRP A 295 -15.19 0.56 20.59
N LEU A 296 -16.02 0.99 19.64
CA LEU A 296 -17.24 0.27 19.25
C LEU A 296 -16.90 -1.14 18.78
N GLN A 297 -15.88 -1.32 17.94
CA GLN A 297 -15.42 -2.64 17.49
C GLN A 297 -14.99 -3.55 18.64
N ALA A 298 -14.24 -3.03 19.61
CA ALA A 298 -13.81 -3.80 20.77
C ALA A 298 -14.99 -4.25 21.64
N CYS A 299 -15.95 -3.37 21.89
CA CYS A 299 -17.14 -3.73 22.68
C CYS A 299 -18.03 -4.78 21.97
N LEU A 300 -17.94 -4.95 20.64
CA LEU A 300 -18.59 -6.06 19.93
C LEU A 300 -17.91 -7.40 20.16
N THR A 301 -16.57 -7.43 20.13
CA THR A 301 -15.81 -8.68 20.34
C THR A 301 -16.01 -9.29 21.72
N LEU A 302 -16.36 -8.46 22.72
CA LEU A 302 -16.61 -8.88 24.10
C LEU A 302 -18.03 -9.40 24.34
N SER A 303 -18.95 -9.26 23.37
CA SER A 303 -20.37 -9.61 23.53
C SER A 303 -20.93 -10.43 22.36
N PRO A 304 -20.33 -11.58 22.00
CA PRO A 304 -20.82 -12.40 20.88
C PRO A 304 -22.15 -13.12 21.16
N ALA A 305 -22.59 -13.21 22.42
CA ALA A 305 -23.78 -13.97 22.83
C ALA A 305 -25.10 -13.16 22.86
N GLU A 306 -25.04 -11.83 22.78
CA GLU A 306 -26.21 -10.93 22.79
C GLU A 306 -26.20 -10.03 21.55
N GLY A 307 -26.06 -10.64 20.38
CA GLY A 307 -25.98 -10.00 19.07
C GLY A 307 -27.27 -9.32 18.60
N ARG A 308 -27.94 -8.55 19.46
CA ARG A 308 -28.89 -7.52 19.07
C ARG A 308 -28.74 -6.33 20.01
N VAL A 309 -28.02 -5.31 19.55
CA VAL A 309 -28.27 -3.93 20.00
C VAL A 309 -29.65 -3.57 19.45
N SER A 310 -30.71 -4.09 20.08
CA SER A 310 -32.09 -3.74 19.72
C SER A 310 -32.35 -2.37 20.31
N LEU A 311 -32.18 -1.32 19.51
CA LEU A 311 -32.70 -0.01 19.87
C LEU A 311 -34.24 -0.15 19.88
N PRO A 312 -34.94 0.03 21.01
CA PRO A 312 -36.40 -0.07 20.99
C PRO A 312 -36.96 0.94 19.99
N GLY A 313 -37.79 0.42 19.08
CA GLY A 313 -38.41 1.14 17.96
C GLY A 313 -39.18 2.37 18.41
N GLY A 314 -38.47 3.49 18.51
CA GLY A 314 -39.05 4.82 18.61
C GLY A 314 -39.10 5.42 17.23
N SER A 315 -40.30 5.73 16.75
CA SER A 315 -40.53 6.40 15.46
C SER A 315 -39.55 7.55 15.23
N VAL A 316 -38.92 7.54 14.05
CA VAL A 316 -37.82 8.43 13.61
C VAL A 316 -38.20 9.93 13.68
N SER A 317 -39.50 10.24 13.74
CA SER A 317 -40.05 11.57 14.02
C SER A 317 -39.61 12.16 15.38
N SER A 318 -39.27 11.32 16.37
CA SER A 318 -38.83 11.75 17.70
C SER A 318 -37.34 12.14 17.79
N LEU A 319 -36.55 11.98 16.72
CA LEU A 319 -35.12 12.35 16.72
C LEU A 319 -34.87 13.82 16.37
N VAL A 320 -35.89 14.53 15.88
CA VAL A 320 -35.80 15.94 15.44
C VAL A 320 -36.42 16.92 16.46
N SER A 321 -37.19 16.43 17.43
CA SER A 321 -37.72 17.26 18.53
C SER A 321 -37.16 16.79 19.86
N GLY A 322 -36.54 17.71 20.60
CA GLY A 322 -36.06 17.46 21.96
C GLY A 322 -37.18 16.93 22.86
N ALA A 323 -37.16 15.64 23.16
CA ALA A 323 -38.06 15.02 24.13
C ALA A 323 -37.33 13.94 24.93
N SER A 324 -37.35 14.13 26.25
CA SER A 324 -36.37 13.67 27.23
C SER A 324 -36.87 12.49 28.09
N ALA A 325 -37.48 11.45 27.49
CA ALA A 325 -38.07 10.36 28.30
C ALA A 325 -37.82 8.92 27.83
N ALA A 326 -37.50 8.68 26.54
CA ALA A 326 -37.26 7.31 26.04
C ALA A 326 -35.77 6.87 26.09
N SER A 327 -34.86 7.76 26.50
CA SER A 327 -33.40 7.52 26.49
C SER A 327 -32.90 6.64 27.65
N ALA A 328 -33.76 6.29 28.61
CA ALA A 328 -33.38 5.64 29.86
C ALA A 328 -33.30 4.10 29.80
N GLN A 329 -33.86 3.44 28.78
CA GLN A 329 -34.01 1.97 28.75
C GLN A 329 -32.92 1.21 27.97
N GLY A 330 -32.00 1.89 27.28
CA GLY A 330 -30.89 1.25 26.57
C GLY A 330 -29.63 1.10 27.43
N GLY A 331 -28.83 0.06 27.14
CA GLY A 331 -27.52 -0.16 27.77
C GLY A 331 -26.55 1.01 27.51
N ALA A 332 -25.42 1.03 28.22
CA ALA A 332 -24.38 2.04 28.01
C ALA A 332 -23.88 2.11 26.56
N ARG A 333 -23.77 0.94 25.93
CA ARG A 333 -23.31 0.75 24.55
C ARG A 333 -24.32 1.27 23.54
N ASP A 334 -25.61 1.01 23.73
CA ASP A 334 -26.69 1.50 22.86
C ASP A 334 -26.76 3.02 22.86
N ARG A 335 -26.58 3.64 24.04
CA ARG A 335 -26.49 5.10 24.16
C ARG A 335 -25.31 5.67 23.40
N LEU A 336 -24.15 5.00 23.45
CA LEU A 336 -22.98 5.41 22.67
C LEU A 336 -23.22 5.24 21.17
N ALA A 337 -23.83 4.13 20.74
CA ALA A 337 -24.16 3.87 19.34
C ALA A 337 -25.10 4.94 18.77
N ARG A 338 -26.16 5.32 19.50
CA ARG A 338 -27.06 6.43 19.14
C ARG A 338 -26.31 7.76 19.03
N ALA A 339 -25.49 8.08 20.03
CA ALA A 339 -24.69 9.32 20.02
C ALA A 339 -23.73 9.35 18.83
N ALA A 340 -23.04 8.23 18.55
CA ALA A 340 -22.14 8.07 17.41
C ALA A 340 -22.86 8.21 16.07
N PHE A 341 -24.06 7.67 15.94
CA PHE A 341 -24.88 7.76 14.74
C PHE A 341 -25.28 9.21 14.44
N GLU A 342 -25.92 9.88 15.40
CA GLU A 342 -26.31 11.30 15.27
C GLU A 342 -25.09 12.18 14.98
N TYR A 343 -23.97 11.92 15.67
CA TYR A 343 -22.73 12.65 15.48
C TYR A 343 -22.20 12.51 14.05
N SER A 344 -22.15 11.28 13.54
CA SER A 344 -21.65 10.98 12.20
C SER A 344 -22.51 11.67 11.13
N LEU A 345 -23.85 11.67 11.28
CA LEU A 345 -24.74 12.40 10.38
C LEU A 345 -24.51 13.91 10.39
N ARG A 346 -24.25 14.51 11.56
CA ARG A 346 -23.91 15.94 11.66
C ARG A 346 -22.59 16.27 10.96
N VAL A 347 -21.57 15.40 11.11
CA VAL A 347 -20.30 15.54 10.39
C VAL A 347 -20.51 15.47 8.87
N LEU A 348 -21.35 14.55 8.38
CA LEU A 348 -21.69 14.48 6.95
C LEU A 348 -22.40 15.76 6.47
N GLY A 349 -23.33 16.31 7.26
CA GLY A 349 -24.00 17.57 6.93
C GLY A 349 -23.04 18.77 6.85
N GLN A 350 -22.05 18.83 7.75
CA GLN A 350 -20.99 19.84 7.70
C GLN A 350 -20.03 19.66 6.51
N ALA A 351 -19.93 18.45 5.96
CA ALA A 351 -19.09 18.14 4.80
C ALA A 351 -19.52 18.85 3.52
N GLU A 352 -20.80 19.24 3.42
CA GLU A 352 -21.34 19.96 2.26
C GLU A 352 -20.83 21.42 2.20
N ARG A 353 -20.33 21.95 3.30
CA ARG A 353 -19.75 23.30 3.37
C ARG A 353 -18.30 23.29 2.93
N LYS A 354 -17.88 24.28 2.15
CA LYS A 354 -16.51 24.38 1.66
C LYS A 354 -15.61 25.02 2.72
N ALA A 355 -14.59 24.29 3.17
CA ALA A 355 -13.60 24.83 4.12
C ALA A 355 -12.81 26.01 3.54
N THR A 356 -12.56 27.02 4.38
CA THR A 356 -11.81 28.23 3.99
C THR A 356 -10.30 28.00 3.85
N LYS A 357 -9.71 27.17 4.73
CA LYS A 357 -8.29 26.83 4.69
C LYS A 357 -8.08 25.41 4.16
N ARG A 358 -6.94 25.21 3.49
CA ARG A 358 -6.54 23.89 2.95
C ARG A 358 -6.37 22.82 4.03
N ILE A 359 -5.83 23.18 5.19
CA ILE A 359 -5.63 22.24 6.30
C ILE A 359 -6.97 21.78 6.85
N ASP A 360 -7.93 22.71 6.97
CA ASP A 360 -9.28 22.42 7.44
C ASP A 360 -10.04 21.55 6.43
N ALA A 361 -9.84 21.75 5.13
CA ALA A 361 -10.35 20.86 4.08
C ALA A 361 -9.77 19.43 4.18
N GLN A 362 -8.48 19.30 4.51
CA GLN A 362 -7.87 17.98 4.71
C GLN A 362 -8.45 17.27 5.94
N LEU A 363 -8.65 18.00 7.04
CA LEU A 363 -9.31 17.50 8.24
C LEU A 363 -10.76 17.10 7.95
N GLN A 364 -11.50 17.93 7.21
CA GLN A 364 -12.87 17.67 6.77
C GLN A 364 -12.96 16.33 6.03
N GLY A 365 -12.09 16.09 5.06
CA GLY A 365 -12.04 14.81 4.34
C GLY A 365 -11.80 13.61 5.24
N ALA A 366 -10.83 13.70 6.14
CA ALA A 366 -10.53 12.60 7.07
C ALA A 366 -11.70 12.32 8.03
N CYS A 367 -12.38 13.35 8.51
CA CYS A 367 -13.55 13.20 9.39
C CYS A 367 -14.74 12.59 8.65
N VAL A 368 -14.94 12.92 7.38
CA VAL A 368 -15.98 12.32 6.53
C VAL A 368 -15.69 10.83 6.28
N GLU A 369 -14.45 10.47 5.96
CA GLU A 369 -14.03 9.07 5.82
C GLU A 369 -14.32 8.25 7.09
N GLU A 370 -13.98 8.81 8.25
CA GLU A 370 -14.22 8.16 9.55
C GLU A 370 -15.71 8.09 9.88
N ALA A 371 -16.49 9.16 9.64
CA ALA A 371 -17.93 9.18 9.86
C ALA A 371 -18.67 8.16 8.98
N LEU A 372 -18.30 8.03 7.69
CA LEU A 372 -18.85 7.00 6.81
C LEU A 372 -18.50 5.59 7.29
N SER A 373 -17.27 5.38 7.75
CA SER A 373 -16.83 4.09 8.31
C SER A 373 -17.56 3.74 9.62
N LEU A 374 -17.88 4.75 10.43
CA LEU A 374 -18.70 4.61 11.64
C LEU A 374 -20.14 4.26 11.30
N LEU A 375 -20.76 4.94 10.32
CA LEU A 375 -22.11 4.61 9.85
C LEU A 375 -22.17 3.18 9.31
N GLN A 376 -21.18 2.75 8.51
CA GLN A 376 -21.08 1.36 8.05
C GLN A 376 -21.02 0.37 9.21
N LEU A 377 -20.26 0.68 10.26
CA LEU A 377 -20.19 -0.18 11.44
C LEU A 377 -21.54 -0.21 12.16
N LEU A 378 -22.14 0.94 12.44
CA LEU A 378 -23.40 1.06 13.19
C LEU A 378 -24.57 0.40 12.45
N CYS A 379 -24.69 0.59 11.14
CA CYS A 379 -25.75 -0.04 10.33
C CYS A 379 -25.60 -1.56 10.21
N ARG A 380 -24.38 -2.11 10.36
CA ARG A 380 -24.21 -3.57 10.50
C ARG A 380 -24.66 -4.09 11.87
N LEU A 381 -24.63 -3.25 12.90
CA LEU A 381 -25.06 -3.63 14.25
C LEU A 381 -26.56 -3.50 14.45
N ASP A 382 -27.14 -2.46 13.88
CA ASP A 382 -28.57 -2.21 13.92
C ASP A 382 -29.07 -1.84 12.51
N PRO A 383 -29.74 -2.79 11.83
CA PRO A 383 -30.34 -2.57 10.52
C PRO A 383 -31.37 -1.42 10.49
N ASP A 384 -32.00 -1.07 11.62
CA ASP A 384 -33.00 0.01 11.67
C ASP A 384 -32.37 1.38 11.38
N LEU A 385 -31.04 1.50 11.53
CA LEU A 385 -30.28 2.71 11.22
C LEU A 385 -29.95 2.87 9.73
N VAL A 386 -30.20 1.85 8.91
CA VAL A 386 -29.82 1.85 7.47
C VAL A 386 -30.57 2.94 6.71
N THR A 387 -31.90 3.00 6.81
CA THR A 387 -32.71 3.98 6.06
C THR A 387 -32.31 5.44 6.30
N PRO A 388 -32.21 5.93 7.56
CA PRO A 388 -31.78 7.31 7.80
C PRO A 388 -30.34 7.57 7.33
N ALA A 389 -29.41 6.63 7.55
CA ALA A 389 -28.03 6.77 7.07
C ALA A 389 -27.95 6.81 5.56
N PHE A 390 -28.68 5.93 4.87
CA PHE A 390 -28.67 5.82 3.42
C PHE A 390 -29.05 7.14 2.75
N SER A 391 -30.08 7.82 3.25
CA SER A 391 -30.47 9.13 2.71
C SER A 391 -29.33 10.17 2.78
N ALA A 392 -28.55 10.17 3.86
CA ALA A 392 -27.45 11.11 4.04
C ALA A 392 -26.22 10.72 3.21
N VAL A 393 -25.89 9.43 3.18
CA VAL A 393 -24.76 8.91 2.40
C VAL A 393 -24.98 9.06 0.90
N SER A 394 -26.20 8.82 0.41
CA SER A 394 -26.53 8.99 -1.02
C SER A 394 -26.40 10.44 -1.47
N ARG A 395 -26.95 11.40 -0.72
CA ARG A 395 -26.78 12.84 -1.00
C ARG A 395 -25.31 13.25 -0.98
N LEU A 396 -24.55 12.79 0.01
CA LEU A 396 -23.13 13.06 0.08
C LEU A 396 -22.38 12.43 -1.10
N SER A 397 -22.72 11.21 -1.50
CA SER A 397 -22.11 10.52 -2.64
C SER A 397 -22.30 11.31 -3.92
N GLU A 398 -23.50 11.79 -4.23
CA GLU A 398 -23.76 12.66 -5.39
C GLU A 398 -22.90 13.93 -5.38
N SER A 399 -22.75 14.55 -4.21
CA SER A 399 -21.88 15.72 -4.01
C SER A 399 -20.40 15.38 -4.23
N LEU A 400 -19.92 14.26 -3.69
CA LEU A 400 -18.55 13.76 -3.88
C LEU A 400 -18.28 13.38 -5.33
N LEU A 401 -19.27 12.87 -6.06
CA LEU A 401 -19.17 12.55 -7.48
C LEU A 401 -19.04 13.83 -8.33
N SER A 402 -19.72 14.89 -7.92
CA SER A 402 -19.69 16.20 -8.60
C SER A 402 -18.47 17.05 -8.21
N SER A 403 -17.91 16.84 -7.01
CA SER A 403 -16.81 17.61 -6.44
C SER A 403 -15.46 16.89 -6.58
N ARG A 404 -14.37 17.64 -6.65
CA ARG A 404 -12.98 17.10 -6.49
C ARG A 404 -12.45 17.21 -5.07
N LEU A 405 -13.30 17.62 -4.12
CA LEU A 405 -12.93 17.71 -2.71
C LEU A 405 -13.09 16.34 -2.05
N HIS A 406 -12.17 16.01 -1.15
CA HIS A 406 -12.17 14.78 -0.35
C HIS A 406 -12.28 13.47 -1.17
N PRO A 407 -11.45 13.27 -2.21
CA PRO A 407 -11.57 12.12 -3.11
C PRO A 407 -11.59 10.77 -2.38
N ARG A 408 -10.80 10.63 -1.31
CA ARG A 408 -10.75 9.41 -0.49
C ARG A 408 -12.08 9.02 0.16
N ALA A 409 -12.98 9.97 0.42
CA ALA A 409 -14.30 9.69 0.98
C ALA A 409 -15.23 8.93 0.00
N LEU A 410 -14.92 8.92 -1.30
CA LEU A 410 -15.66 8.14 -2.29
C LEU A 410 -15.61 6.64 -1.99
N LEU A 411 -14.49 6.12 -1.47
CA LEU A 411 -14.35 4.69 -1.19
C LEU A 411 -15.27 4.20 -0.07
N PRO A 412 -15.27 4.78 1.15
CA PRO A 412 -16.21 4.38 2.19
C PRO A 412 -17.67 4.69 1.84
N ALA A 413 -17.94 5.74 1.05
CA ALA A 413 -19.30 6.00 0.55
C ALA A 413 -19.77 4.89 -0.43
N ALA A 414 -18.94 4.54 -1.41
CA ALA A 414 -19.23 3.44 -2.33
C ALA A 414 -19.38 2.10 -1.61
N HIS A 415 -18.54 1.83 -0.61
CA HIS A 415 -18.65 0.65 0.23
C HIS A 415 -20.00 0.60 0.98
N PHE A 416 -20.43 1.72 1.56
CA PHE A 416 -21.74 1.80 2.22
C PHE A 416 -22.90 1.52 1.27
N LEU A 417 -22.89 2.19 0.10
CA LEU A 417 -23.92 1.98 -0.91
C LEU A 417 -23.92 0.54 -1.44
N LEU A 418 -22.76 -0.08 -1.62
CA LEU A 418 -22.65 -1.46 -2.10
C LEU A 418 -23.26 -2.48 -1.12
N HIS A 419 -23.10 -2.26 0.19
CA HIS A 419 -23.62 -3.18 1.20
C HIS A 419 -25.11 -2.99 1.52
N HIS A 420 -25.62 -1.76 1.41
CA HIS A 420 -26.99 -1.42 1.82
C HIS A 420 -27.92 -1.06 0.65
N GLY A 421 -27.39 -0.82 -0.55
CA GLY A 421 -28.17 -0.44 -1.73
C GLY A 421 -29.14 -1.53 -2.19
N GLU A 422 -28.72 -2.79 -2.17
CA GLU A 422 -29.56 -3.94 -2.54
C GLU A 422 -30.83 -4.03 -1.68
N THR A 423 -30.71 -3.81 -0.36
CA THR A 423 -31.86 -3.80 0.56
C THR A 423 -32.86 -2.68 0.28
N LEU A 424 -32.43 -1.63 -0.43
CA LEU A 424 -33.24 -0.45 -0.75
C LEU A 424 -33.54 -0.34 -2.25
N ALA A 425 -33.21 -1.38 -3.04
CA ALA A 425 -33.33 -1.39 -4.49
C ALA A 425 -32.62 -0.20 -5.20
N VAL A 426 -31.48 0.24 -4.67
CA VAL A 426 -30.64 1.30 -5.24
C VAL A 426 -29.34 0.70 -5.76
N ASP A 427 -29.03 0.97 -7.03
CA ASP A 427 -27.81 0.50 -7.69
C ASP A 427 -26.58 1.30 -7.23
N ALA A 428 -25.60 0.59 -6.64
CA ALA A 428 -24.34 1.16 -6.19
C ALA A 428 -23.25 1.17 -7.27
N SER A 429 -23.51 0.59 -8.45
CA SER A 429 -22.52 0.38 -9.51
C SER A 429 -21.90 1.68 -10.00
N ALA A 430 -22.69 2.75 -10.14
CA ALA A 430 -22.19 4.06 -10.55
C ALA A 430 -21.19 4.65 -9.56
N ALA A 431 -21.49 4.57 -8.26
CA ALA A 431 -20.59 5.06 -7.19
C ALA A 431 -19.32 4.21 -7.10
N CYS A 432 -19.45 2.88 -7.18
CA CYS A 432 -18.30 1.97 -7.19
C CYS A 432 -17.41 2.19 -8.40
N ARG A 433 -17.99 2.32 -9.60
CA ARG A 433 -17.25 2.61 -10.84
C ARG A 433 -16.48 3.92 -10.72
N ALA A 434 -17.15 4.99 -10.28
CA ALA A 434 -16.49 6.28 -10.09
C ALA A 434 -15.37 6.25 -9.04
N ALA A 435 -15.53 5.50 -7.94
CA ALA A 435 -14.45 5.30 -6.98
C ALA A 435 -13.25 4.55 -7.62
N LEU A 436 -13.52 3.50 -8.41
CA LEU A 436 -12.49 2.68 -9.07
C LEU A 436 -11.80 3.36 -10.25
N THR A 437 -12.38 4.41 -10.84
CA THR A 437 -11.75 5.20 -11.91
C THR A 437 -11.08 6.46 -11.39
N ARG A 438 -11.76 7.24 -10.54
CA ARG A 438 -11.27 8.54 -10.04
C ARG A 438 -10.15 8.40 -9.01
N LEU A 439 -10.23 7.42 -8.09
CA LEU A 439 -9.20 7.28 -7.06
C LEU A 439 -7.84 6.89 -7.65
N PRO A 440 -7.74 5.95 -8.61
CA PRO A 440 -6.47 5.69 -9.29
C PRO A 440 -5.93 6.88 -10.08
N SER A 441 -6.80 7.68 -10.72
CA SER A 441 -6.34 8.84 -11.50
C SER A 441 -5.89 10.01 -10.63
N GLU A 442 -6.59 10.30 -9.53
CA GLU A 442 -6.27 11.40 -8.62
C GLU A 442 -5.21 11.04 -7.55
N LEU A 443 -5.27 9.81 -7.02
CA LEU A 443 -4.50 9.38 -5.84
C LEU A 443 -3.70 8.09 -6.05
N GLY A 444 -3.55 7.59 -7.29
CA GLY A 444 -2.84 6.33 -7.57
C GLY A 444 -1.37 6.31 -7.12
N ARG A 445 -0.74 7.46 -6.85
CA ARG A 445 0.61 7.52 -6.27
C ARG A 445 0.66 7.20 -4.78
N ASP A 446 -0.44 7.36 -4.07
CA ASP A 446 -0.52 7.13 -2.64
C ASP A 446 -0.66 5.61 -2.36
N PRO A 447 0.30 5.00 -1.65
CA PRO A 447 0.28 3.56 -1.41
C PRO A 447 -0.89 3.14 -0.51
N VAL A 448 -1.34 4.02 0.39
CA VAL A 448 -2.44 3.71 1.33
C VAL A 448 -3.77 3.60 0.58
N THR A 449 -4.12 4.61 -0.21
CA THR A 449 -5.33 4.59 -1.05
C THR A 449 -5.31 3.43 -2.03
N SER A 450 -4.16 3.15 -2.65
CA SER A 450 -4.03 2.03 -3.60
C SER A 450 -4.31 0.67 -2.92
N HIS A 451 -3.74 0.45 -1.74
CA HIS A 451 -3.99 -0.77 -0.96
C HIS A 451 -5.44 -0.88 -0.48
N LEU A 452 -6.03 0.22 0.00
CA LEU A 452 -7.43 0.24 0.43
C LEU A 452 -8.39 -0.07 -0.73
N LEU A 453 -8.13 0.49 -1.93
CA LEU A 453 -8.96 0.26 -3.12
C LEU A 453 -8.91 -1.20 -3.57
N VAL A 454 -7.72 -1.77 -3.70
CA VAL A 454 -7.55 -3.17 -4.13
C VAL A 454 -8.13 -4.13 -3.08
N THR A 455 -7.94 -3.84 -1.79
CA THR A 455 -8.56 -4.63 -0.70
C THR A 455 -10.09 -4.56 -0.76
N PHE A 456 -10.66 -3.37 -1.06
CA PHE A 456 -12.09 -3.21 -1.27
C PHE A 456 -12.59 -4.06 -2.44
N CYS A 457 -11.90 -4.04 -3.58
CA CYS A 457 -12.23 -4.90 -4.72
C CYS A 457 -12.22 -6.38 -4.33
N ARG A 458 -11.15 -6.84 -3.66
CA ARG A 458 -10.96 -8.25 -3.30
C ARG A 458 -12.05 -8.76 -2.37
N ARG A 459 -12.41 -7.97 -1.36
CA ARG A 459 -13.47 -8.33 -0.40
C ARG A 459 -14.87 -8.34 -1.01
N ASN A 460 -15.08 -7.59 -2.09
CA ASN A 460 -16.39 -7.40 -2.69
C ASN A 460 -16.46 -7.90 -4.13
N ALA A 461 -15.56 -8.81 -4.53
CA ALA A 461 -15.39 -9.23 -5.91
C ALA A 461 -16.69 -9.75 -6.53
N SER A 462 -17.47 -10.54 -5.78
CA SER A 462 -18.77 -11.06 -6.22
C SER A 462 -19.82 -9.97 -6.42
N ARG A 463 -19.86 -8.96 -5.54
CA ARG A 463 -20.79 -7.81 -5.63
C ARG A 463 -20.37 -6.79 -6.69
N LEU A 464 -19.13 -6.87 -7.17
CA LEU A 464 -18.56 -5.97 -8.17
C LEU A 464 -18.35 -6.66 -9.52
N SER A 465 -19.02 -7.79 -9.78
CA SER A 465 -18.86 -8.60 -11.00
C SER A 465 -19.04 -7.79 -12.29
N ASP A 466 -19.93 -6.81 -12.28
CA ASP A 466 -20.25 -6.00 -13.46
C ASP A 466 -19.37 -4.74 -13.58
N VAL A 467 -18.67 -4.38 -12.50
CA VAL A 467 -17.86 -3.17 -12.39
C VAL A 467 -16.38 -3.47 -12.59
N LEU A 468 -15.87 -4.58 -12.02
CA LEU A 468 -14.45 -4.95 -12.09
C LEU A 468 -13.95 -5.16 -13.52
N PRO A 469 -14.67 -5.90 -14.41
CA PRO A 469 -14.25 -6.04 -15.79
C PRO A 469 -14.22 -4.74 -16.58
N ARG A 470 -15.01 -3.75 -16.16
CA ARG A 470 -15.05 -2.40 -16.77
C ARG A 470 -13.92 -1.50 -16.27
N THR A 471 -13.40 -1.76 -15.07
CA THR A 471 -12.46 -0.86 -14.38
C THR A 471 -11.05 -1.45 -14.23
N PHE A 472 -10.79 -2.63 -14.80
CA PHE A 472 -9.47 -3.28 -14.75
C PHE A 472 -8.33 -2.36 -15.23
N PRO A 473 -8.46 -1.47 -16.24
CA PRO A 473 -7.34 -0.62 -16.65
C PRO A 473 -6.86 0.29 -15.51
N SER A 474 -7.79 0.78 -14.68
CA SER A 474 -7.48 1.56 -13.49
C SER A 474 -6.82 0.73 -12.38
N LEU A 475 -7.21 -0.53 -12.22
CA LEU A 475 -6.55 -1.47 -11.30
C LEU A 475 -5.12 -1.81 -11.76
N LEU A 476 -4.92 -2.05 -13.06
CA LEU A 476 -3.61 -2.30 -13.63
C LEU A 476 -2.67 -1.10 -13.47
N LYS A 477 -3.18 0.14 -13.54
CA LYS A 477 -2.39 1.34 -13.22
C LYS A 477 -1.87 1.34 -11.78
N LEU A 478 -2.69 0.91 -10.81
CA LEU A 478 -2.25 0.81 -9.41
C LEU A 478 -1.14 -0.23 -9.25
N VAL A 479 -1.28 -1.40 -9.87
CA VAL A 479 -0.27 -2.47 -9.79
C VAL A 479 0.99 -2.12 -10.57
N ALA A 480 0.88 -1.43 -11.71
CA ALA A 480 2.02 -0.89 -12.44
C ALA A 480 2.84 0.07 -11.56
N TRP A 481 2.17 0.90 -10.74
CA TRP A 481 2.86 1.85 -9.87
C TRP A 481 3.34 1.23 -8.54
N HIS A 482 2.56 0.34 -7.93
CA HIS A 482 2.82 -0.30 -6.63
C HIS A 482 2.88 -1.83 -6.75
N THR A 483 3.76 -2.31 -7.63
CA THR A 483 3.79 -3.72 -8.06
C THR A 483 3.95 -4.73 -6.93
N VAL A 484 4.99 -4.59 -6.12
CA VAL A 484 5.32 -5.58 -5.07
C VAL A 484 4.19 -5.76 -4.04
N PRO A 485 3.62 -4.70 -3.44
CA PRO A 485 2.57 -4.87 -2.43
C PRO A 485 1.21 -5.30 -2.99
N LEU A 486 0.88 -5.01 -4.25
CA LEU A 486 -0.47 -5.26 -4.80
C LEU A 486 -0.54 -6.51 -5.69
N LEU A 487 0.58 -7.11 -6.07
CA LEU A 487 0.62 -8.29 -6.93
C LEU A 487 -0.21 -9.47 -6.38
N PRO A 488 -0.09 -9.87 -5.09
CA PRO A 488 -0.87 -11.00 -4.57
C PRO A 488 -2.37 -10.76 -4.63
N ASP A 489 -2.82 -9.55 -4.29
CA ASP A 489 -4.24 -9.21 -4.33
C ASP A 489 -4.78 -9.21 -5.77
N LEU A 490 -3.99 -8.77 -6.76
CA LEU A 490 -4.42 -8.79 -8.17
C LEU A 490 -4.47 -10.21 -8.76
N VAL A 491 -3.56 -11.10 -8.33
CA VAL A 491 -3.63 -12.53 -8.71
C VAL A 491 -4.94 -13.15 -8.21
N GLU A 492 -5.32 -12.89 -6.96
CA GLU A 492 -6.59 -13.37 -6.38
C GLU A 492 -7.81 -12.76 -7.07
N LEU A 493 -7.73 -11.49 -7.48
CA LEU A 493 -8.79 -10.78 -8.19
C LEU A 493 -8.95 -11.17 -9.67
N MET A 494 -8.00 -11.90 -10.25
CA MET A 494 -7.95 -12.17 -11.69
C MET A 494 -9.26 -12.73 -12.26
N PRO A 495 -9.93 -13.73 -11.64
CA PRO A 495 -11.19 -14.26 -12.16
C PRO A 495 -12.32 -13.22 -12.20
N ALA A 496 -12.32 -12.25 -11.28
CA ALA A 496 -13.37 -11.23 -11.18
C ALA A 496 -13.14 -10.04 -12.13
N ILE A 497 -11.89 -9.74 -12.50
CA ILE A 497 -11.57 -8.69 -13.48
C ILE A 497 -11.66 -9.18 -14.93
N MET A 498 -11.56 -10.49 -15.16
CA MET A 498 -11.67 -11.10 -16.49
C MET A 498 -13.15 -11.22 -16.92
N GLY A 499 -13.67 -10.16 -17.56
CA GLY A 499 -15.02 -10.18 -18.12
C GLY A 499 -15.11 -10.95 -19.43
N ARG A 500 -16.31 -11.46 -19.77
CA ARG A 500 -16.55 -12.17 -21.05
C ARG A 500 -16.16 -11.33 -22.27
N PHE A 501 -16.53 -10.05 -22.29
CA PHE A 501 -16.31 -9.16 -23.43
C PHE A 501 -15.01 -8.33 -23.32
N THR A 502 -14.24 -8.50 -22.25
CA THR A 502 -13.03 -7.71 -21.99
C THR A 502 -11.80 -8.58 -21.74
N ALA A 503 -11.92 -9.91 -21.83
CA ALA A 503 -10.83 -10.84 -21.59
C ALA A 503 -9.67 -10.64 -22.59
N LEU A 504 -9.98 -10.39 -23.87
CA LEU A 504 -8.97 -10.13 -24.90
C LEU A 504 -8.23 -8.81 -24.62
N GLU A 505 -8.97 -7.74 -24.37
CA GLU A 505 -8.42 -6.43 -23.98
C GLU A 505 -7.56 -6.51 -22.70
N LEU A 506 -7.98 -7.32 -21.73
CA LEU A 506 -7.22 -7.60 -20.50
C LEU A 506 -5.91 -8.34 -20.83
N PHE A 507 -5.95 -9.36 -21.69
CA PHE A 507 -4.77 -10.08 -22.14
C PHE A 507 -3.74 -9.14 -22.79
N HIS A 508 -4.16 -8.28 -23.71
CA HIS A 508 -3.28 -7.25 -24.30
C HIS A 508 -2.69 -6.34 -23.22
N SER A 509 -3.53 -5.86 -22.29
CA SER A 509 -3.10 -4.95 -21.22
C SER A 509 -2.12 -5.59 -20.23
N LEU A 510 -2.20 -6.91 -20.00
CA LEU A 510 -1.25 -7.67 -19.19
C LEU A 510 0.10 -7.83 -19.89
N LEU A 511 0.11 -8.08 -21.20
CA LEU A 511 1.34 -8.09 -22.01
C LEU A 511 2.00 -6.70 -22.05
N ASP A 512 1.19 -5.64 -22.12
CA ASP A 512 1.66 -4.26 -22.19
C ASP A 512 1.89 -3.62 -20.81
N LEU A 513 1.81 -4.39 -19.72
CA LEU A 513 1.98 -3.88 -18.36
C LEU A 513 3.34 -3.14 -18.14
N PRO A 514 4.48 -3.60 -18.71
CA PRO A 514 5.73 -2.84 -18.68
C PRO A 514 5.63 -1.50 -19.43
N VAL A 515 4.89 -1.47 -20.53
CA VAL A 515 4.65 -0.26 -21.35
C VAL A 515 3.75 0.71 -20.60
N LEU A 516 2.69 0.23 -19.95
CA LEU A 516 1.83 1.00 -19.06
C LEU A 516 2.65 1.65 -17.93
N THR A 517 3.57 0.88 -17.35
CA THR A 517 4.45 1.38 -16.28
C THR A 517 5.40 2.47 -16.79
N ALA A 518 5.93 2.32 -18.00
CA ALA A 518 6.77 3.35 -18.64
C ALA A 518 5.96 4.62 -18.94
N ALA A 519 4.74 4.49 -19.46
CA ALA A 519 3.84 5.62 -19.68
C ALA A 519 3.48 6.35 -18.37
N LEU A 520 3.23 5.62 -17.28
CA LEU A 520 3.01 6.21 -15.96
C LEU A 520 4.27 6.92 -15.43
N ALA A 521 5.46 6.35 -15.61
CA ALA A 521 6.71 6.98 -15.22
C ALA A 521 6.93 8.30 -15.97
N LEU A 522 6.72 8.29 -17.29
CA LEU A 522 6.74 9.50 -18.13
C LEU A 522 5.78 10.57 -17.58
N ARG A 523 4.54 10.18 -17.26
CA ARG A 523 3.53 11.10 -16.71
C ARG A 523 3.86 11.65 -15.34
N TYR A 524 4.39 10.80 -14.47
CA TYR A 524 4.54 11.14 -13.07
C TYR A 524 5.84 11.84 -12.72
N GLU A 525 6.91 11.54 -13.46
CA GLU A 525 8.25 12.10 -13.24
C GLU A 525 8.50 13.32 -14.15
N GLY A 526 7.80 13.44 -15.29
CA GLY A 526 7.83 14.63 -16.15
C GLY A 526 7.14 15.89 -15.57
N GLY A 527 6.51 15.79 -14.40
CA GLY A 527 5.74 16.86 -13.76
C GLY A 527 6.45 17.62 -12.63
N ALA A 528 7.76 17.42 -12.44
CA ALA A 528 8.51 17.98 -11.31
C ALA A 528 8.86 19.48 -11.43
N THR A 529 7.98 20.34 -11.96
CA THR A 529 8.04 21.80 -11.73
C THR A 529 6.67 22.45 -12.02
N THR A 530 6.01 22.93 -10.96
CA THR A 530 4.88 23.91 -10.86
C THR A 530 3.53 23.35 -10.35
N PRO A 531 3.08 23.76 -9.15
CA PRO A 531 1.86 23.26 -8.51
C PRO A 531 0.56 23.98 -8.95
N SER A 532 0.47 24.55 -10.16
CA SER A 532 -0.65 25.42 -10.56
C SER A 532 -1.35 25.04 -11.88
N ARG A 533 -1.16 23.83 -12.42
CA ARG A 533 -1.80 23.41 -13.68
C ARG A 533 -2.91 22.36 -13.44
N PRO A 534 -4.03 22.43 -14.19
CA PRO A 534 -5.06 21.40 -14.14
C PRO A 534 -4.49 20.04 -14.55
N ALA A 535 -4.94 18.98 -13.86
CA ALA A 535 -4.58 17.60 -14.17
C ALA A 535 -5.08 17.25 -15.58
N GLY A 536 -4.17 17.22 -16.56
CA GLY A 536 -4.51 16.87 -17.94
C GLY A 536 -3.45 17.22 -18.99
N GLU A 537 -2.61 18.22 -18.76
CA GLU A 537 -1.62 18.65 -19.77
C GLU A 537 -0.21 18.74 -19.17
N LEU A 538 0.64 17.78 -19.54
CA LEU A 538 2.07 17.78 -19.22
C LEU A 538 2.87 18.44 -20.35
N PRO A 539 3.92 19.23 -20.04
CA PRO A 539 4.77 19.85 -21.05
C PRO A 539 5.53 18.84 -21.95
N HIS A 540 5.74 17.60 -21.49
CA HIS A 540 6.39 16.55 -22.28
C HIS A 540 5.43 15.73 -23.15
N GLU A 541 4.16 15.56 -22.76
CA GLU A 541 3.16 14.92 -23.62
C GLU A 541 2.78 15.83 -24.79
N ALA A 542 2.74 17.16 -24.57
CA ALA A 542 2.46 18.14 -25.60
C ALA A 542 3.53 18.20 -26.71
N THR A 543 4.76 17.75 -26.43
CA THR A 543 5.85 17.63 -27.41
C THR A 543 5.83 16.31 -28.20
N LEU A 544 5.04 15.31 -27.77
CA LEU A 544 4.91 14.04 -28.48
C LEU A 544 4.00 14.20 -29.70
N ASP A 545 4.26 13.39 -30.72
CA ASP A 545 3.41 13.29 -31.90
C ASP A 545 1.94 12.98 -31.53
N PRO A 546 0.93 13.59 -32.21
CA PRO A 546 -0.47 13.35 -31.90
C PRO A 546 -0.90 11.88 -31.91
N LEU A 547 -0.29 11.03 -32.75
CA LEU A 547 -0.58 9.59 -32.77
C LEU A 547 -0.07 8.93 -31.48
N THR A 548 1.16 9.24 -31.06
CA THR A 548 1.73 8.75 -29.78
C THR A 548 0.89 9.19 -28.60
N GLN A 549 0.41 10.44 -28.60
CA GLN A 549 -0.51 10.91 -27.57
C GLN A 549 -1.83 10.10 -27.56
N GLY A 550 -2.38 9.76 -28.73
CA GLY A 550 -3.54 8.89 -28.85
C GLY A 550 -3.32 7.51 -28.23
N MET A 551 -2.18 6.88 -28.54
CA MET A 551 -1.79 5.58 -27.98
C MET A 551 -1.60 5.64 -26.45
N LEU A 552 -0.96 6.70 -25.94
CA LEU A 552 -0.81 6.91 -24.51
C LEU A 552 -2.17 7.11 -23.81
N ARG A 553 -3.09 7.88 -24.40
CA ARG A 553 -4.46 8.04 -23.87
C ARG A 553 -5.20 6.70 -23.82
N PHE A 554 -5.08 5.88 -24.85
CA PHE A 554 -5.65 4.53 -24.86
C PHE A 554 -5.04 3.68 -23.75
N LEU A 555 -3.72 3.62 -23.63
CA LEU A 555 -3.03 2.83 -22.59
C LEU A 555 -3.40 3.28 -21.16
N LEU A 556 -3.63 4.57 -20.97
CA LEU A 556 -3.92 5.19 -19.68
C LEU A 556 -5.42 5.41 -19.41
N ARG A 557 -6.30 4.83 -20.24
CA ARG A 557 -7.76 4.90 -20.10
C ARG A 557 -8.23 4.40 -18.74
N GLU A 558 -9.33 4.95 -18.24
CA GLU A 558 -9.86 4.59 -16.91
C GLU A 558 -10.73 3.33 -16.96
N GLU A 559 -11.42 3.11 -18.08
CA GLU A 559 -12.35 2.01 -18.29
C GLU A 559 -11.97 1.20 -19.52
N SER A 560 -12.39 -0.06 -19.53
CA SER A 560 -12.28 -0.97 -20.67
C SER A 560 -13.48 -0.83 -21.63
N GLY A 561 -13.48 -1.60 -22.71
CA GLY A 561 -14.50 -1.57 -23.76
C GLY A 561 -14.26 -0.50 -24.83
N LEU A 562 -13.03 0.00 -24.96
CA LEU A 562 -12.63 0.96 -25.99
C LEU A 562 -11.90 0.32 -27.19
N GLY A 563 -11.71 -1.00 -27.18
CA GLY A 563 -11.01 -1.76 -28.21
C GLY A 563 -9.85 -2.59 -27.65
N ASP A 564 -9.37 -3.53 -28.46
CA ASP A 564 -8.57 -4.66 -27.95
C ASP A 564 -7.06 -4.41 -27.97
N THR A 565 -6.53 -3.58 -28.87
CA THR A 565 -5.08 -3.42 -29.05
C THR A 565 -4.65 -2.05 -29.60
N ILE A 566 -3.33 -1.84 -29.68
CA ILE A 566 -2.69 -0.64 -30.24
C ILE A 566 -2.05 -0.98 -31.59
N ASP A 567 -2.62 -0.50 -32.71
CA ASP A 567 -2.20 -0.82 -34.09
C ASP A 567 -0.73 -0.47 -34.43
N LYS A 568 -0.11 0.47 -33.71
CA LYS A 568 1.26 0.96 -33.95
C LYS A 568 2.17 0.77 -32.75
N LEU A 569 2.04 -0.35 -32.05
CA LEU A 569 2.75 -0.60 -30.80
C LEU A 569 4.28 -0.44 -30.91
N ALA A 570 4.90 -0.83 -32.03
CA ALA A 570 6.34 -0.66 -32.25
C ALA A 570 6.79 0.82 -32.18
N MET A 571 5.97 1.76 -32.66
CA MET A 571 6.24 3.19 -32.54
C MET A 571 6.21 3.62 -31.08
N LEU A 572 5.18 3.19 -30.32
CA LEU A 572 5.07 3.48 -28.90
C LEU A 572 6.26 2.92 -28.10
N HIS A 573 6.72 1.72 -28.44
CA HIS A 573 7.91 1.12 -27.84
C HIS A 573 9.17 1.94 -28.09
N GLY A 574 9.34 2.48 -29.30
CA GLY A 574 10.46 3.35 -29.65
C GLY A 574 10.49 4.63 -28.81
N GLU A 575 9.32 5.27 -28.62
CA GLU A 575 9.19 6.48 -27.80
C GLU A 575 9.49 6.25 -26.31
N LEU A 576 9.17 5.06 -25.80
CA LEU A 576 9.35 4.71 -24.38
C LEU A 576 10.68 4.00 -24.08
N ASP A 577 11.52 3.75 -25.10
CA ASP A 577 12.76 2.95 -25.00
C ASP A 577 13.69 3.41 -23.88
N SER A 578 13.80 4.73 -23.69
CA SER A 578 14.62 5.35 -22.64
C SER A 578 14.22 4.94 -21.21
N LEU A 579 12.96 4.56 -20.99
CA LEU A 579 12.41 4.14 -19.71
C LEU A 579 12.49 2.62 -19.48
N ARG A 580 12.98 1.84 -20.45
CA ARG A 580 13.12 0.38 -20.35
C ARG A 580 13.89 -0.06 -19.11
N GLY A 581 14.97 0.65 -18.77
CA GLY A 581 15.81 0.37 -17.60
C GLY A 581 15.25 0.91 -16.27
N HIS A 582 14.10 1.58 -16.29
CA HIS A 582 13.53 2.20 -15.10
C HIS A 582 13.13 1.13 -14.07
N ARG A 583 13.44 1.35 -12.79
CA ARG A 583 13.25 0.35 -11.72
C ARG A 583 11.81 -0.17 -11.65
N ARG A 584 10.82 0.71 -11.79
CA ARG A 584 9.40 0.29 -11.76
C ARG A 584 9.04 -0.57 -12.97
N VAL A 585 9.53 -0.20 -14.16
CA VAL A 585 9.30 -0.95 -15.41
C VAL A 585 9.88 -2.35 -15.28
N LEU A 586 11.11 -2.49 -14.77
CA LEU A 586 11.74 -3.79 -14.54
C LEU A 586 11.00 -4.65 -13.49
N LEU A 587 10.50 -4.02 -12.41
CA LEU A 587 9.70 -4.74 -11.40
C LEU A 587 8.38 -5.23 -11.99
N CYS A 588 7.72 -4.39 -12.78
CA CYS A 588 6.46 -4.73 -13.41
C CYS A 588 6.63 -5.81 -14.50
N ALA A 589 7.72 -5.74 -15.27
CA ALA A 589 8.10 -6.76 -16.24
C ALA A 589 8.33 -8.14 -15.61
N ARG A 590 8.79 -8.20 -14.35
CA ARG A 590 8.87 -9.47 -13.60
C ARG A 590 7.52 -9.96 -13.07
N ALA A 591 6.57 -9.06 -12.85
CA ALA A 591 5.24 -9.38 -12.33
C ALA A 591 4.26 -9.79 -13.45
N ALA A 592 4.43 -9.27 -14.66
CA ALA A 592 3.54 -9.53 -15.79
C ALA A 592 3.37 -11.04 -16.11
N PRO A 593 4.43 -11.87 -16.18
CA PRO A 593 4.27 -13.32 -16.38
C PRO A 593 3.44 -14.00 -15.28
N VAL A 594 3.53 -13.53 -14.03
CA VAL A 594 2.74 -14.07 -12.91
C VAL A 594 1.26 -13.74 -13.09
N LEU A 595 0.94 -12.53 -13.53
CA LEU A 595 -0.43 -12.12 -13.81
C LEU A 595 -1.01 -12.79 -15.05
N LEU A 596 -0.19 -12.98 -16.09
CA LEU A 596 -0.58 -13.74 -17.28
C LEU A 596 -0.87 -15.20 -16.92
N HIS A 597 -0.06 -15.81 -16.06
CA HIS A 597 -0.33 -17.16 -15.56
C HIS A 597 -1.66 -17.21 -14.80
N ALA A 598 -1.91 -16.23 -13.90
CA ALA A 598 -3.20 -16.13 -13.22
C ALA A 598 -4.38 -15.95 -14.19
N PHE A 599 -4.19 -15.19 -15.27
CA PHE A 599 -5.18 -15.03 -16.35
C PHE A 599 -5.49 -16.37 -17.01
N PHE A 600 -4.46 -17.14 -17.39
CA PHE A 600 -4.66 -18.45 -17.99
C PHE A 600 -5.28 -19.47 -17.02
N CYS A 601 -4.92 -19.41 -15.73
CA CYS A 601 -5.60 -20.19 -14.70
C CYS A 601 -7.10 -19.83 -14.63
N ALA A 602 -7.44 -18.54 -14.67
CA ALA A 602 -8.84 -18.11 -14.67
C ALA A 602 -9.57 -18.53 -15.96
N LEU A 603 -8.90 -18.44 -17.12
CA LEU A 603 -9.42 -18.90 -18.41
C LEU A 603 -9.69 -20.41 -18.41
N ALA A 604 -8.81 -21.21 -17.79
CA ALA A 604 -8.99 -22.66 -17.69
C ALA A 604 -10.27 -23.06 -16.92
N HIS A 605 -10.74 -22.23 -15.98
CA HIS A 605 -12.04 -22.45 -15.31
C HIS A 605 -13.23 -22.06 -16.18
N ARG A 606 -13.00 -21.42 -17.33
CA ARG A 606 -13.99 -21.03 -18.34
C ARG A 606 -13.81 -21.83 -19.63
N ALA A 607 -13.29 -23.04 -19.53
CA ALA A 607 -12.96 -23.89 -20.68
C ALA A 607 -14.18 -24.22 -21.57
N GLU A 608 -15.40 -24.09 -21.04
CA GLU A 608 -16.65 -24.25 -21.80
C GLU A 608 -16.89 -23.11 -22.81
N GLU A 609 -16.18 -21.98 -22.70
CA GLU A 609 -16.27 -20.84 -23.62
C GLU A 609 -15.31 -21.00 -24.80
N GLU A 610 -15.57 -21.98 -25.67
CA GLU A 610 -14.74 -22.30 -26.84
C GLU A 610 -14.52 -21.09 -27.78
N GLU A 611 -15.52 -20.21 -27.92
CA GLU A 611 -15.43 -18.98 -28.73
C GLU A 611 -14.31 -18.05 -28.25
N LEU A 612 -14.21 -17.84 -26.93
CA LEU A 612 -13.19 -16.97 -26.34
C LEU A 612 -11.79 -17.55 -26.54
N VAL A 613 -11.63 -18.86 -26.40
CA VAL A 613 -10.36 -19.54 -26.62
C VAL A 613 -9.95 -19.46 -28.09
N ALA A 614 -10.91 -19.64 -29.01
CA ALA A 614 -10.69 -19.49 -30.44
C ALA A 614 -10.29 -18.06 -30.84
N GLU A 615 -10.90 -17.04 -30.24
CA GLU A 615 -10.50 -15.64 -30.45
C GLU A 615 -9.12 -15.32 -29.88
N LEU A 616 -8.80 -15.85 -28.70
CA LEU A 616 -7.52 -15.58 -28.02
C LEU A 616 -6.33 -16.25 -28.72
N PHE A 617 -6.52 -17.42 -29.31
CA PHE A 617 -5.45 -18.23 -29.90
C PHE A 617 -4.61 -17.50 -30.96
N PRO A 618 -5.18 -16.92 -32.04
CA PRO A 618 -4.40 -16.18 -33.03
C PRO A 618 -3.76 -14.92 -32.44
N VAL A 619 -4.45 -14.25 -31.50
CA VAL A 619 -3.94 -13.05 -30.83
C VAL A 619 -2.71 -13.35 -29.97
N LEU A 620 -2.72 -14.49 -29.27
CA LEU A 620 -1.57 -14.97 -28.50
C LEU A 620 -0.34 -15.17 -29.40
N LEU A 621 -0.53 -15.78 -30.56
CA LEU A 621 0.55 -16.00 -31.53
C LEU A 621 1.06 -14.68 -32.11
N GLU A 622 0.18 -13.77 -32.51
CA GLU A 622 0.57 -12.47 -33.07
C GLU A 622 1.36 -11.64 -32.06
N ARG A 623 0.82 -11.50 -30.85
CA ARG A 623 1.38 -10.65 -29.79
C ARG A 623 2.71 -11.16 -29.24
N SER A 624 3.01 -12.45 -29.41
CA SER A 624 4.29 -13.04 -29.01
C SER A 624 5.51 -12.35 -29.64
N THR A 625 5.36 -11.79 -30.83
CA THR A 625 6.44 -11.10 -31.56
C THR A 625 6.55 -9.60 -31.24
N GLN A 626 5.55 -9.05 -30.54
CA GLN A 626 5.36 -7.63 -30.30
C GLN A 626 5.52 -7.25 -28.82
N LEU A 627 6.31 -8.01 -28.07
CA LEU A 627 6.56 -7.75 -26.64
C LEU A 627 7.54 -6.60 -26.43
N TYR A 628 7.37 -5.86 -25.33
CA TYR A 628 8.31 -4.80 -24.94
C TYR A 628 9.73 -5.35 -24.72
N GLY A 629 10.74 -4.62 -25.22
CA GLY A 629 12.12 -5.11 -25.40
C GLY A 629 12.93 -5.35 -24.11
N ILE A 630 12.43 -6.14 -23.16
CA ILE A 630 13.13 -6.54 -21.94
C ILE A 630 13.38 -8.04 -22.01
N ALA A 631 14.63 -8.45 -22.23
CA ALA A 631 15.00 -9.83 -22.55
C ALA A 631 14.44 -10.88 -21.54
N ALA A 632 14.60 -10.63 -20.24
CA ALA A 632 14.09 -11.55 -19.22
C ALA A 632 12.55 -11.68 -19.24
N PHE A 633 11.85 -10.57 -19.46
CA PHE A 633 10.40 -10.55 -19.59
C PHE A 633 9.93 -11.29 -20.84
N GLN A 634 10.56 -11.03 -21.98
CA GLN A 634 10.26 -11.73 -23.24
C GLN A 634 10.45 -13.25 -23.08
N ALA A 635 11.59 -13.69 -22.54
CA ALA A 635 11.86 -15.10 -22.33
C ALA A 635 10.83 -15.78 -21.40
N ASP A 636 10.43 -15.11 -20.31
CA ASP A 636 9.45 -15.66 -19.37
C ASP A 636 8.03 -15.69 -19.95
N VAL A 637 7.63 -14.65 -20.69
CA VAL A 637 6.32 -14.63 -21.39
C VAL A 637 6.28 -15.69 -22.49
N LEU A 638 7.29 -15.78 -23.35
CA LEU A 638 7.31 -16.75 -24.46
C LEU A 638 7.27 -18.20 -23.97
N ARG A 639 7.93 -18.50 -22.84
CA ARG A 639 7.83 -19.82 -22.19
C ARG A 639 6.42 -20.09 -21.68
N LEU A 640 5.77 -19.10 -21.06
CA LEU A 640 4.39 -19.21 -20.58
C LEU A 640 3.41 -19.41 -21.75
N LEU A 641 3.54 -18.59 -22.81
CA LEU A 641 2.70 -18.71 -24.01
C LEU A 641 2.86 -20.08 -24.69
N GLY A 642 4.08 -20.63 -24.74
CA GLY A 642 4.33 -21.97 -25.29
C GLY A 642 3.59 -23.07 -24.52
N ALA A 643 3.67 -23.04 -23.19
CA ALA A 643 2.93 -23.97 -22.34
C ALA A 643 1.41 -23.87 -22.53
N GLU A 644 0.89 -22.66 -22.74
CA GLU A 644 -0.54 -22.45 -23.00
C GLU A 644 -0.97 -22.89 -24.39
N VAL A 645 -0.13 -22.71 -25.42
CA VAL A 645 -0.37 -23.25 -26.77
C VAL A 645 -0.51 -24.77 -26.71
N GLU A 646 0.43 -25.47 -26.06
CA GLU A 646 0.36 -26.92 -25.88
C GLU A 646 -0.92 -27.34 -25.15
N ARG A 647 -1.23 -26.66 -24.03
CA ARG A 647 -2.43 -26.96 -23.23
C ARG A 647 -3.71 -26.76 -24.04
N VAL A 648 -3.87 -25.62 -24.71
CA VAL A 648 -5.08 -25.28 -25.47
C VAL A 648 -5.24 -26.20 -26.68
N CYS A 649 -4.17 -26.49 -27.42
CA CYS A 649 -4.23 -27.43 -28.54
C CYS A 649 -4.54 -28.86 -28.10
N SER A 650 -4.10 -29.28 -26.91
CA SER A 650 -4.45 -30.61 -26.37
C SER A 650 -5.93 -30.74 -26.00
N LEU A 651 -6.56 -29.64 -25.58
CA LEU A 651 -7.97 -29.59 -25.21
C LEU A 651 -8.89 -29.37 -26.42
N GLN A 652 -8.46 -28.55 -27.38
CA GLN A 652 -9.24 -28.18 -28.56
C GLN A 652 -8.39 -28.24 -29.84
N PRO A 653 -8.10 -29.46 -30.36
CA PRO A 653 -7.27 -29.66 -31.55
C PRO A 653 -7.79 -28.96 -32.81
N SER A 654 -9.11 -28.73 -32.89
CA SER A 654 -9.77 -28.04 -34.01
C SER A 654 -9.27 -26.61 -34.24
N LEU A 655 -8.68 -25.97 -33.22
CA LEU A 655 -8.06 -24.63 -33.35
C LEU A 655 -6.94 -24.60 -34.38
N LEU A 656 -6.14 -25.67 -34.44
CA LEU A 656 -5.07 -25.81 -35.43
C LEU A 656 -5.65 -25.87 -36.85
N LEU A 657 -6.85 -26.40 -37.04
CA LEU A 657 -7.47 -26.39 -38.35
C LEU A 657 -8.06 -25.00 -38.66
N ALA A 658 -8.82 -24.46 -37.72
CA ALA A 658 -9.53 -23.18 -37.86
C ALA A 658 -8.58 -22.01 -38.14
N HIS A 659 -7.43 -21.98 -37.48
CA HIS A 659 -6.43 -20.90 -37.56
C HIS A 659 -5.16 -21.30 -38.32
N SER A 660 -5.28 -22.22 -39.28
CA SER A 660 -4.11 -22.76 -39.99
C SER A 660 -3.23 -21.73 -40.69
N GLY A 661 -3.83 -20.65 -41.22
CA GLY A 661 -3.09 -19.53 -41.80
C GLY A 661 -2.26 -18.77 -40.75
N ASP A 662 -2.86 -18.47 -39.60
CA ASP A 662 -2.20 -17.77 -38.49
C ASP A 662 -1.06 -18.60 -37.90
N VAL A 663 -1.26 -19.92 -37.76
CA VAL A 663 -0.24 -20.87 -37.29
C VAL A 663 0.93 -20.95 -38.27
N ALA A 664 0.66 -21.10 -39.57
CA ALA A 664 1.73 -21.15 -40.58
C ALA A 664 2.53 -19.84 -40.63
N HIS A 665 1.84 -18.70 -40.53
CA HIS A 665 2.48 -17.39 -40.43
C HIS A 665 3.32 -17.26 -39.15
N ALA A 666 2.82 -17.71 -38.00
CA ALA A 666 3.54 -17.68 -36.74
C ALA A 666 4.81 -18.53 -36.78
N VAL A 667 4.77 -19.74 -37.35
CA VAL A 667 5.97 -20.60 -37.51
C VAL A 667 7.06 -19.87 -38.30
N SER A 668 6.69 -19.23 -39.42
CA SER A 668 7.62 -18.44 -40.25
C SER A 668 8.13 -17.19 -39.53
N ALA A 669 7.26 -16.45 -38.83
CA ALA A 669 7.66 -15.25 -38.09
C ALA A 669 8.61 -15.56 -36.93
N LEU A 670 8.37 -16.67 -36.22
CA LEU A 670 9.18 -17.10 -35.07
C LEU A 670 10.50 -17.74 -35.49
N SER A 671 10.58 -18.43 -36.65
CA SER A 671 11.83 -19.05 -37.14
C SER A 671 12.95 -18.04 -37.34
N SER A 672 12.59 -16.83 -37.77
CA SER A 672 13.53 -15.72 -37.97
C SER A 672 14.12 -15.13 -36.67
N ARG A 673 13.69 -15.59 -35.49
CA ARG A 673 13.95 -14.95 -34.19
C ARG A 673 14.54 -15.94 -33.18
N PRO A 674 15.85 -15.90 -32.90
CA PRO A 674 16.49 -16.86 -31.98
C PRO A 674 15.95 -16.79 -30.55
N ASP A 675 15.55 -15.59 -30.08
CA ASP A 675 15.02 -15.41 -28.73
C ASP A 675 13.60 -16.01 -28.54
N HIS A 676 12.98 -16.53 -29.61
CA HIS A 676 11.61 -17.06 -29.60
C HIS A 676 11.54 -18.58 -29.75
N GLU A 677 12.69 -19.26 -29.66
CA GLU A 677 12.82 -20.70 -29.80
C GLU A 677 11.84 -21.49 -28.91
N SER A 678 11.63 -21.08 -27.66
CA SER A 678 10.74 -21.80 -26.73
C SER A 678 9.30 -21.89 -27.22
N LEU A 679 8.75 -20.79 -27.75
CA LEU A 679 7.39 -20.76 -28.28
C LEU A 679 7.30 -21.50 -29.61
N LEU A 680 8.31 -21.34 -30.47
CA LEU A 680 8.38 -22.03 -31.76
C LEU A 680 8.37 -23.55 -31.56
N VAL A 681 9.17 -24.07 -30.62
CA VAL A 681 9.22 -25.50 -30.30
C VAL A 681 7.85 -26.00 -29.83
N SER A 682 7.20 -25.29 -28.89
CA SER A 682 5.86 -25.65 -28.41
C SER A 682 4.81 -25.64 -29.52
N LEU A 683 4.86 -24.66 -30.43
CA LEU A 683 3.91 -24.57 -31.55
C LEU A 683 4.12 -25.69 -32.57
N VAL A 684 5.37 -25.97 -32.95
CA VAL A 684 5.72 -27.08 -33.86
C VAL A 684 5.32 -28.42 -33.26
N TRP A 685 5.57 -28.61 -31.96
CA TRP A 685 5.14 -29.79 -31.22
C TRP A 685 3.61 -29.93 -31.25
N ALA A 686 2.87 -28.87 -30.92
CA ALA A 686 1.41 -28.89 -30.92
C ALA A 686 0.83 -29.22 -32.30
N VAL A 687 1.41 -28.68 -33.38
CA VAL A 687 1.04 -29.05 -34.76
C VAL A 687 1.31 -30.53 -35.03
N GLY A 688 2.48 -31.05 -34.65
CA GLY A 688 2.84 -32.45 -34.89
C GLY A 688 1.99 -33.45 -34.11
N GLU A 689 1.65 -33.13 -32.86
CA GLU A 689 0.93 -34.02 -31.94
C GLU A 689 -0.60 -33.94 -32.11
N HIS A 690 -1.14 -32.75 -32.35
CA HIS A 690 -2.58 -32.50 -32.27
C HIS A 690 -3.24 -32.12 -33.61
N ALA A 691 -2.49 -31.91 -34.70
CA ALA A 691 -3.14 -31.64 -35.99
C ALA A 691 -4.01 -32.84 -36.42
N PRO A 692 -5.29 -32.62 -36.77
CA PRO A 692 -6.19 -33.70 -37.13
C PRO A 692 -5.71 -34.42 -38.40
N GLY A 693 -5.66 -35.75 -38.35
CA GLY A 693 -5.17 -36.58 -39.48
C GLY A 693 -6.07 -36.53 -40.72
N ASP A 694 -7.32 -36.08 -40.57
CA ASP A 694 -8.31 -35.84 -41.62
C ASP A 694 -8.35 -34.37 -42.07
N ALA A 695 -7.37 -33.55 -41.69
CA ALA A 695 -7.28 -32.15 -42.12
C ALA A 695 -7.29 -32.01 -43.65
N PRO A 696 -7.88 -30.93 -44.20
CA PRO A 696 -7.85 -30.64 -45.62
C PRO A 696 -6.42 -30.64 -46.16
N HIS A 697 -6.24 -31.19 -47.36
CA HIS A 697 -4.92 -31.32 -47.98
C HIS A 697 -4.19 -29.96 -48.11
N ALA A 698 -4.93 -28.87 -48.34
CA ALA A 698 -4.38 -27.52 -48.39
C ALA A 698 -3.75 -27.09 -47.04
N THR A 699 -4.41 -27.39 -45.92
CA THR A 699 -3.93 -27.08 -44.56
C THR A 699 -2.67 -27.89 -44.23
N LEU A 700 -2.69 -29.20 -44.49
CA LEU A 700 -1.52 -30.06 -44.29
C LEU A 700 -0.34 -29.59 -45.15
N SER A 701 -0.59 -29.25 -46.42
CA SER A 701 0.45 -28.73 -47.32
C SER A 701 1.06 -27.43 -46.81
N ALA A 702 0.26 -26.52 -46.25
CA ALA A 702 0.74 -25.27 -45.66
C ALA A 702 1.65 -25.52 -44.45
N TYR A 703 1.28 -26.46 -43.57
CA TYR A 703 2.12 -26.87 -42.44
C TYR A 703 3.41 -27.52 -42.88
N PHE A 704 3.36 -28.46 -43.83
CA PHE A 704 4.57 -29.07 -44.39
C PHE A 704 5.49 -28.03 -45.01
N ALA A 705 4.96 -27.07 -45.77
CA ALA A 705 5.77 -26.01 -46.37
C ALA A 705 6.45 -25.12 -45.32
N ALA A 706 5.73 -24.73 -44.27
CA ALA A 706 6.29 -23.92 -43.18
C ALA A 706 7.37 -24.68 -42.39
N LEU A 707 7.11 -25.94 -42.04
CA LEU A 707 8.04 -26.79 -41.31
C LEU A 707 9.27 -27.19 -42.13
N GLU A 708 9.10 -27.44 -43.44
CA GLU A 708 10.21 -27.72 -44.35
C GLU A 708 11.12 -26.48 -44.48
N THR A 709 10.54 -25.30 -44.61
CA THR A 709 11.29 -24.03 -44.62
C THR A 709 12.09 -23.86 -43.33
N LEU A 710 11.44 -24.06 -42.19
CA LEU A 710 12.10 -24.02 -40.87
C LEU A 710 13.25 -25.03 -40.78
N LEU A 711 13.06 -26.26 -41.26
CA LEU A 711 14.10 -27.28 -41.26
C LEU A 711 15.31 -26.87 -42.10
N TYR A 712 15.10 -26.32 -43.29
CA TYR A 712 16.19 -25.81 -44.12
C TYR A 712 16.94 -24.65 -43.45
N GLU A 713 16.23 -23.71 -42.82
CA GLU A 713 16.83 -22.60 -42.06
C GLU A 713 17.66 -23.12 -40.86
N ALA A 714 17.13 -24.10 -40.13
CA ALA A 714 17.82 -24.73 -39.00
C ALA A 714 19.07 -25.51 -39.44
N LEU A 715 19.01 -26.22 -40.57
CA LEU A 715 20.16 -26.94 -41.14
C LEU A 715 21.22 -25.96 -41.69
N ALA A 716 20.80 -24.86 -42.32
CA ALA A 716 21.70 -23.84 -42.85
C ALA A 716 22.41 -23.03 -41.76
N SER A 717 21.77 -22.84 -40.61
CA SER A 717 22.33 -22.12 -39.46
C SER A 717 23.28 -22.96 -38.58
N GLN A 718 23.41 -24.27 -38.83
CA GLN A 718 24.41 -25.07 -38.13
C GLN A 718 25.84 -24.70 -38.57
N PRO A 719 26.75 -24.35 -37.64
CA PRO A 719 28.15 -24.16 -37.98
C PRO A 719 28.71 -25.48 -38.52
N SER A 720 29.23 -25.45 -39.76
CA SER A 720 29.80 -26.60 -40.44
C SER A 720 30.75 -27.38 -39.51
N ARG A 721 30.39 -28.60 -39.12
CA ARG A 721 31.24 -29.52 -38.33
C ARG A 721 32.42 -30.08 -39.13
N HIS A 722 32.86 -29.41 -40.20
CA HIS A 722 34.03 -29.81 -40.97
C HIS A 722 35.25 -29.02 -40.53
N PRO A 723 36.32 -29.66 -39.99
CA PRO A 723 37.61 -28.99 -39.90
C PRO A 723 38.08 -28.64 -41.32
N PRO A 724 38.82 -27.52 -41.52
CA PRO A 724 39.28 -27.17 -42.86
C PRO A 724 40.13 -28.31 -43.43
N PRO A 725 40.04 -28.58 -44.74
CA PRO A 725 40.82 -29.63 -45.36
C PRO A 725 42.30 -29.34 -45.12
N ARG A 726 43.03 -30.33 -44.61
CA ARG A 726 44.50 -30.29 -44.53
C ARG A 726 45.02 -29.99 -45.93
N GLY A 727 45.43 -28.76 -46.15
CA GLY A 727 46.15 -28.35 -47.35
C GLY A 727 47.39 -29.20 -47.49
N GLY A 728 47.35 -30.17 -48.40
CA GLY A 728 48.52 -30.91 -48.84
C GLY A 728 49.46 -29.97 -49.58
N SER A 729 50.36 -29.31 -48.86
CA SER A 729 51.56 -28.73 -49.48
C SER A 729 52.43 -29.87 -49.96
N ARG A 730 52.36 -30.07 -51.27
CA ARG A 730 53.18 -30.94 -52.10
C ARG A 730 54.66 -30.61 -51.85
N VAL A 731 55.36 -31.52 -51.18
CA VAL A 731 56.82 -31.51 -51.05
C VAL A 731 57.43 -31.73 -52.44
N LEU A 732 58.00 -30.68 -53.02
CA LEU A 732 59.01 -30.77 -54.08
C LEU A 732 60.38 -30.96 -53.40
N ARG A 733 60.99 -32.13 -53.60
CA ARG A 733 62.42 -32.34 -53.34
C ARG A 733 63.24 -31.70 -54.46
N PRO A 734 64.33 -30.98 -54.14
CA PRO A 734 65.56 -31.06 -54.91
C PRO A 734 66.58 -31.91 -54.13
N GLY A 735 67.29 -32.77 -54.85
CA GLY A 735 68.22 -33.73 -54.27
C GLY A 735 69.53 -33.11 -53.78
N LYS A 736 70.29 -33.91 -53.04
CA LYS A 736 71.63 -34.37 -53.44
C LYS A 736 72.20 -35.31 -52.39
N ALA A 737 72.76 -36.42 -52.87
CA ALA A 737 73.67 -37.26 -52.12
C ALA A 737 75.07 -36.64 -52.10
N GLY A 738 75.81 -36.89 -51.02
CA GLY A 738 77.28 -36.91 -51.02
C GLY A 738 77.97 -35.87 -50.15
N GLY A 739 78.70 -36.34 -49.12
CA GLY A 739 80.02 -35.79 -48.78
C GLY A 739 80.22 -35.20 -47.37
N ALA A 740 80.92 -35.98 -46.53
CA ALA A 740 81.97 -35.59 -45.55
C ALA A 740 81.66 -34.63 -44.38
N GLU A 741 81.60 -35.20 -43.17
CA GLU A 741 82.42 -35.00 -41.93
C GLU A 741 83.13 -33.64 -41.58
N PRO A 742 83.62 -33.41 -40.33
CA PRO A 742 83.03 -32.49 -39.34
C PRO A 742 83.96 -31.32 -38.88
N GLY A 743 83.44 -30.34 -38.12
CA GLY A 743 84.27 -29.39 -37.34
C GLY A 743 83.68 -27.98 -37.07
N PRO A 744 84.19 -27.21 -36.08
CA PRO A 744 83.39 -26.35 -35.17
C PRO A 744 83.50 -24.81 -35.38
N HIS A 745 82.56 -24.05 -34.74
CA HIS A 745 82.50 -22.64 -34.26
C HIS A 745 83.58 -21.57 -34.64
N PRO A 746 83.42 -20.24 -34.33
CA PRO A 746 82.29 -19.29 -34.32
C PRO A 746 82.65 -17.89 -34.96
N THR A 747 81.75 -16.89 -35.01
CA THR A 747 81.95 -15.45 -34.61
C THR A 747 81.04 -14.39 -35.29
N ALA A 748 80.53 -13.48 -34.42
CA ALA A 748 80.45 -12.00 -34.48
C ALA A 748 79.48 -11.17 -35.36
N ALA A 749 78.75 -10.30 -34.64
CA ALA A 749 78.41 -8.87 -34.87
C ALA A 749 77.42 -8.51 -36.02
N ALA A 750 76.55 -7.47 -35.95
CA ALA A 750 76.47 -6.26 -35.14
C ALA A 750 75.03 -5.68 -35.07
N ARG A 751 74.75 -4.88 -34.02
CA ARG A 751 73.67 -3.87 -33.85
C ARG A 751 74.24 -2.47 -34.26
N PRO A 752 73.49 -1.36 -34.48
CA PRO A 752 72.63 -0.65 -33.49
C PRO A 752 71.41 0.11 -34.11
N GLY A 753 70.53 0.83 -33.39
CA GLY A 753 70.63 1.42 -32.06
C GLY A 753 69.30 1.94 -31.46
N GLN A 754 69.45 2.48 -30.25
CA GLN A 754 68.43 3.01 -29.34
C GLN A 754 68.24 4.52 -29.49
N GLY A 755 67.11 5.02 -28.98
CA GLY A 755 66.98 6.42 -28.53
C GLY A 755 65.85 6.55 -27.50
N VAL A 756 66.21 6.89 -26.25
CA VAL A 756 65.31 7.24 -25.13
C VAL A 756 65.76 8.60 -24.58
N HIS A 757 64.82 9.52 -24.34
CA HIS A 757 64.83 10.59 -23.32
C HIS A 757 63.40 11.19 -23.31
N ALA A 758 62.58 11.07 -22.25
CA ALA A 758 62.57 11.72 -20.93
C ALA A 758 62.14 13.21 -20.92
N VAL A 759 61.15 13.53 -20.05
CA VAL A 759 61.00 14.71 -19.15
C VAL A 759 59.57 15.30 -19.08
N ARG A 760 58.84 14.91 -18.03
CA ARG A 760 58.29 15.73 -16.91
C ARG A 760 57.64 17.11 -17.20
N GLY A 761 56.39 17.30 -16.71
CA GLY A 761 56.05 18.50 -15.90
C GLY A 761 54.74 19.30 -16.15
N LYS A 762 53.70 18.98 -15.35
CA LYS A 762 52.80 19.89 -14.58
C LYS A 762 52.03 21.09 -15.21
N ARG A 763 50.71 21.07 -14.90
CA ARG A 763 49.83 22.13 -14.31
C ARG A 763 48.89 22.99 -15.21
N ARG A 764 47.59 22.81 -14.93
CA ARG A 764 46.49 23.77 -14.59
C ARG A 764 46.29 25.06 -15.42
N ALA A 765 45.05 25.25 -15.93
CA ALA A 765 44.07 26.33 -15.58
C ALA A 765 42.94 26.36 -16.64
N ARG A 766 41.65 26.15 -16.30
CA ARG A 766 40.61 27.15 -15.95
C ARG A 766 40.51 28.38 -16.88
N ARG A 767 39.38 28.49 -17.61
CA ARG A 767 38.58 29.69 -17.96
C ARG A 767 37.32 29.19 -18.71
N ARG A 768 36.11 29.25 -18.15
CA ARG A 768 35.14 30.38 -18.16
C ARG A 768 35.12 31.16 -19.49
N ARG A 769 34.08 30.93 -20.29
CA ARG A 769 33.04 31.92 -20.60
C ARG A 769 31.68 31.23 -20.59
#